data_AF-A0A093UNH1-F1
#
_entry.id   AF-A0A093UNH1-F1
#
_cell.length_a   1.000
_cell.length_b   1.000
_cell.length_c   1.000
_cell.angle_alpha   90.00
_cell.angle_beta   90.00
_cell.angle_gamma   90.00
#
_symmetry.space_group_name_H-M   'P 1'
#
loop_
_entity.id
_entity.type
_entity.pdbx_description
1 polymer ?
#
loop_
_entity_poly.entity_id
_entity_poly.type
_entity_poly.pdbx_seq_one_letter_code
_entity_poly.pdbx_strand_id
1 'polypeptide(L)'
;MIRSFLTAASLAATATVSAQYFPPPREGLTVIKSSVTEGVTISYKEPGICETTPNVKSFSGYVHLPPNTLNDVNLDQNYSINTFFWFFESRHDPANAPLSIWMNGGPGSSSMIGLFQENGPCRVNADSNSTTLNPHSWNNYANVIYIDQPNQVGFSYDEPQNGTLNLVTGELVALEDGMPIPEQNNTFLVGTFPTIEGTRSTANTTENAARSLWEFVQVWFTEFPEYKPGDDRVSLWTESYGGRYGPSFTAFFQQQNQKIADGSLQGHHTIHMDTLGIINGCVDLLTQDLSYADFAYNNTYGIETINQTIYEQTVDAWKKEGGCRDQILECRALAAVGDPLNLGNNDTVNSACANASDYCSNALEGPYIEFGGRGYYDVAHPILDPFPPNYFMGYLSQSWVLGAIGAAVNWTESVESVYNAFQSTGDYARSDVLGYLRDIAYILDQGIKVTLVYGDRDFACNWIGGEEVSLAVEYSDAEKFRAAGYADLHTNDTYVGGKIRQYGNFSFARVFQAGHEVPAYQPETSFAIFNRSLSNLDIATGNISTVENATYTTEGPSSTWDVENEPPPMPEPTCYVLALWATCTEDEVGAIANGTALIENYILVKKDDNSTQSPPHENSAPAVMKHGCSTYALTSFPHPFARSLNANIVSIENDPDIDVKGKTETETDVESPVDIPQLTKTTERKLMSKVDLHVLPFLVNISNAVLFGLQKDLDIQTGTKYNTALTIFFVPYIIFEGLVQNWGGLMATRFLLGLFETGMFPGCFYLMSCWYTRGEAQKRFSFFFGSATLAGAFGGVLAFGIGKMDGVLTVIIAVIWFWTLPDFPETVSWLSEDERAFIKAKLEKDTGKSAHAQSVTWRDALRVFKDYKIFVGGLAYFGLIVPAYGYAYFANSIIKSYGYSALTTQLYSVPPWAAAFGFSQLVAYFSDRLRHRYLFTIIPVCITLVGLIMLLNIHNHKHVQYGALFLVTSGTYSAMPVIVCWYAMNLGGHTRRSVGTAWQVGFGNIGGIIATYSFLSKDAPEYRNGFIICISFACLSMAACTVYLVGVWHANRQRARILAESSGHLAEDGDKTEDLGDLAPTYRYIY
;
A
#
# COMPACT_ATOMS: atom_id res chain seq x y z
N MET A 1 -49.66 15.24 -23.02
CA MET A 1 -49.79 15.42 -21.56
C MET A 1 -49.28 14.22 -20.77
N ILE A 2 -49.65 12.98 -21.06
CA ILE A 2 -49.22 11.79 -20.28
C ILE A 2 -47.70 11.51 -20.37
N ARG A 3 -47.07 11.73 -21.54
CA ARG A 3 -45.60 11.58 -21.69
C ARG A 3 -44.79 12.64 -20.93
N SER A 4 -45.32 13.86 -20.77
CA SER A 4 -44.65 14.94 -20.03
C SER A 4 -44.77 14.78 -18.51
N PHE A 5 -45.85 14.15 -18.04
CA PHE A 5 -46.03 13.77 -16.63
C PHE A 5 -45.13 12.59 -16.22
N LEU A 6 -44.93 11.61 -17.11
CA LEU A 6 -44.04 10.47 -16.85
C LEU A 6 -42.55 10.87 -16.84
N THR A 7 -42.13 11.82 -17.68
CA THR A 7 -40.75 12.36 -17.63
C THR A 7 -40.52 13.27 -16.42
N ALA A 8 -41.50 14.05 -15.99
CA ALA A 8 -41.39 14.86 -14.78
C ALA A 8 -41.39 14.01 -13.50
N ALA A 9 -42.17 12.92 -13.47
CA ALA A 9 -42.19 11.98 -12.33
C ALA A 9 -40.92 11.14 -12.22
N SER A 10 -40.29 10.78 -13.36
CA SER A 10 -39.01 10.06 -13.36
C SER A 10 -37.83 10.96 -13.00
N LEU A 11 -37.81 12.24 -13.44
CA LEU A 11 -36.82 13.23 -13.00
C LEU A 11 -36.96 13.60 -11.51
N ALA A 12 -38.19 13.65 -10.98
CA ALA A 12 -38.43 13.84 -9.55
C ALA A 12 -38.01 12.60 -8.73
N ALA A 13 -38.25 11.39 -9.23
CA ALA A 13 -37.83 10.15 -8.55
C ALA A 13 -36.30 9.97 -8.52
N THR A 14 -35.59 10.33 -9.59
CA THR A 14 -34.12 10.30 -9.62
C THR A 14 -33.50 11.37 -8.71
N ALA A 15 -34.12 12.55 -8.61
CA ALA A 15 -33.66 13.61 -7.70
C ALA A 15 -33.89 13.26 -6.21
N THR A 16 -34.92 12.48 -5.89
CA THR A 16 -35.17 12.00 -4.52
C THR A 16 -34.25 10.86 -4.08
N VAL A 17 -33.81 9.99 -5.00
CA VAL A 17 -32.88 8.89 -4.66
C VAL A 17 -31.44 9.39 -4.50
N SER A 18 -31.01 10.40 -5.27
CA SER A 18 -29.67 10.99 -5.10
C SER A 18 -29.53 11.83 -3.82
N ALA A 19 -30.63 12.37 -3.28
CA ALA A 19 -30.63 13.18 -2.06
C ALA A 19 -30.45 12.36 -0.77
N GLN A 20 -30.53 11.03 -0.83
CA GLN A 20 -30.46 10.18 0.37
C GLN A 20 -29.04 9.88 0.86
N TYR A 21 -28.03 10.02 -0.01
CA TYR A 21 -26.65 9.60 0.26
C TYR A 21 -25.80 10.70 0.92
N PHE A 22 -26.13 11.96 0.62
CA PHE A 22 -25.43 13.11 1.15
C PHE A 22 -26.08 13.59 2.46
N PRO A 23 -25.32 14.27 3.34
CA PRO A 23 -25.90 14.90 4.51
C PRO A 23 -27.01 15.86 4.07
N PRO A 24 -28.18 15.84 4.73
CA PRO A 24 -29.27 16.72 4.36
C PRO A 24 -28.92 18.19 4.67
N PRO A 25 -29.65 19.16 4.10
CA PRO A 25 -29.46 20.57 4.43
C PRO A 25 -29.51 20.81 5.95
N ARG A 26 -28.50 21.52 6.47
CA ARG A 26 -28.37 21.81 7.91
C ARG A 26 -29.36 22.90 8.34
N GLU A 27 -30.59 22.50 8.61
CA GLU A 27 -31.66 23.39 9.07
C GLU A 27 -31.73 23.47 10.61
N GLY A 28 -32.11 24.66 11.12
CA GLY A 28 -32.35 24.88 12.55
C GLY A 28 -31.09 25.00 13.42
N LEU A 29 -29.93 25.30 12.82
CA LEU A 29 -28.71 25.58 13.56
C LEU A 29 -28.77 26.96 14.23
N THR A 30 -28.41 27.00 15.51
CA THR A 30 -27.98 28.22 16.19
C THR A 30 -26.53 28.46 15.83
N VAL A 31 -26.16 29.69 15.46
CA VAL A 31 -24.77 30.06 15.15
C VAL A 31 -24.38 31.28 15.96
N ILE A 32 -23.33 31.14 16.77
CA ILE A 32 -22.79 32.18 17.63
C ILE A 32 -21.37 32.49 17.16
N LYS A 33 -21.03 33.78 17.08
CA LYS A 33 -19.65 34.23 16.86
C LYS A 33 -18.93 34.26 18.20
N SER A 34 -17.78 33.61 18.29
CA SER A 34 -16.99 33.56 19.53
C SER A 34 -16.65 34.97 20.00
N SER A 35 -16.82 35.19 21.29
CA SER A 35 -16.41 36.41 21.98
C SER A 35 -14.94 36.38 22.43
N VAL A 36 -14.30 35.20 22.40
CA VAL A 36 -12.90 34.97 22.79
C VAL A 36 -11.94 35.24 21.64
N THR A 37 -12.24 34.65 20.47
CA THR A 37 -11.30 34.60 19.33
C THR A 37 -11.99 35.13 18.07
N GLU A 38 -11.41 36.16 17.44
CA GLU A 38 -12.00 36.81 16.27
C GLU A 38 -12.11 35.83 15.09
N GLY A 39 -13.28 35.81 14.43
CA GLY A 39 -13.54 34.97 13.26
C GLY A 39 -13.99 33.54 13.58
N VAL A 40 -13.79 33.07 14.81
CA VAL A 40 -14.24 31.75 15.28
C VAL A 40 -15.75 31.75 15.49
N THR A 41 -16.42 30.64 15.16
CA THR A 41 -17.86 30.47 15.38
C THR A 41 -18.18 29.12 15.99
N ILE A 42 -19.27 29.05 16.74
CA ILE A 42 -19.86 27.80 17.21
C ILE A 42 -21.26 27.67 16.63
N SER A 43 -21.58 26.49 16.10
CA SER A 43 -22.89 26.19 15.52
C SER A 43 -23.44 24.91 16.12
N TYR A 44 -24.70 24.89 16.52
CA TYR A 44 -25.28 23.72 17.20
C TYR A 44 -26.81 23.69 17.11
N LYS A 45 -27.38 22.51 17.37
CA LYS A 45 -28.81 22.29 17.55
C LYS A 45 -29.05 21.13 18.52
N GLU A 46 -30.28 21.00 18.99
CA GLU A 46 -30.70 19.86 19.81
C GLU A 46 -31.18 18.71 18.92
N PRO A 47 -30.51 17.53 18.94
CA PRO A 47 -30.85 16.44 18.02
C PRO A 47 -32.14 15.70 18.38
N GLY A 48 -32.49 15.62 19.67
CA GLY A 48 -33.67 14.88 20.15
C GLY A 48 -33.59 13.36 19.97
N ILE A 49 -32.38 12.81 19.84
CA ILE A 49 -32.11 11.39 19.59
C ILE A 49 -31.02 10.88 20.53
N CYS A 50 -30.93 9.56 20.71
CA CYS A 50 -30.09 8.86 21.69
C CYS A 50 -30.46 9.14 23.16
N GLU A 51 -30.35 10.38 23.63
CA GLU A 51 -30.86 10.78 24.94
C GLU A 51 -32.35 11.14 24.84
N THR A 52 -33.19 10.40 25.55
CA THR A 52 -34.66 10.52 25.49
C THR A 52 -35.29 10.71 26.87
N THR A 53 -34.47 10.88 27.91
CA THR A 53 -34.92 11.18 29.26
C THR A 53 -35.63 12.53 29.29
N PRO A 54 -36.86 12.62 29.83
CA PRO A 54 -37.60 13.89 29.84
C PRO A 54 -36.83 15.01 30.57
N ASN A 55 -36.75 16.17 29.92
CA ASN A 55 -36.08 17.39 30.41
C ASN A 55 -34.54 17.32 30.48
N VAL A 56 -33.91 16.30 29.89
CA VAL A 56 -32.44 16.26 29.71
C VAL A 56 -32.13 16.70 28.29
N LYS A 57 -31.32 17.74 28.13
CA LYS A 57 -30.97 18.27 26.81
C LYS A 57 -29.71 17.62 26.26
N SER A 58 -29.58 17.71 24.95
CA SER A 58 -28.35 17.40 24.22
C SER A 58 -28.12 18.40 23.11
N PHE A 59 -26.86 18.62 22.75
CA PHE A 59 -26.50 19.49 21.63
C PHE A 59 -25.44 18.82 20.79
N SER A 60 -25.61 18.84 19.47
CA SER A 60 -24.54 18.50 18.55
C SER A 60 -24.27 19.66 17.61
N GLY A 61 -23.02 19.76 17.18
CA GLY A 61 -22.58 20.94 16.45
C GLY A 61 -21.11 20.94 16.13
N TYR A 62 -20.64 22.12 15.74
CA TYR A 62 -19.28 22.38 15.30
C TYR A 62 -18.74 23.65 15.94
N VAL A 63 -17.48 23.60 16.40
CA VAL A 63 -16.66 24.81 16.54
C VAL A 63 -15.81 24.95 15.28
N HIS A 64 -15.95 26.09 14.62
CA HIS A 64 -15.24 26.43 13.40
C HIS A 64 -14.08 27.38 13.71
N LEU A 65 -12.85 26.92 13.48
CA LEU A 65 -11.62 27.70 13.52
C LEU A 65 -11.18 28.02 12.07
N PRO A 66 -11.18 29.31 11.67
CA PRO A 66 -10.62 29.71 10.38
C PRO A 66 -9.12 29.42 10.26
N PRO A 67 -8.55 29.44 9.03
CA PRO A 67 -7.11 29.38 8.84
C PRO A 67 -6.39 30.45 9.65
N ASN A 68 -5.24 30.08 10.23
CA ASN A 68 -4.33 30.88 11.03
C ASN A 68 -4.79 31.19 12.45
N THR A 69 -5.89 30.58 12.94
CA THR A 69 -6.35 30.77 14.32
C THR A 69 -5.33 30.26 15.35
N LEU A 70 -4.56 29.22 15.02
CA LEU A 70 -3.62 28.58 15.95
C LEU A 70 -2.21 29.22 15.99
N ASN A 71 -2.01 30.37 15.36
CA ASN A 71 -0.72 31.06 15.35
C ASN A 71 -0.25 31.48 16.75
N ASP A 72 -1.18 31.86 17.63
CA ASP A 72 -0.88 32.29 19.00
C ASP A 72 -0.35 31.14 19.88
N VAL A 73 -0.63 29.90 19.48
CA VAL A 73 -0.08 28.67 20.08
C VAL A 73 1.05 28.05 19.25
N ASN A 74 1.67 28.84 18.36
CA ASN A 74 2.81 28.49 17.50
C ASN A 74 2.55 27.39 16.47
N LEU A 75 1.31 27.24 16.00
CA LEU A 75 0.97 26.26 14.97
C LEU A 75 0.52 26.97 13.68
N ASP A 76 1.33 26.83 12.62
CA ASP A 76 1.01 27.34 11.28
C ASP A 76 -0.08 26.48 10.63
N GLN A 77 -1.32 26.91 10.85
CA GLN A 77 -2.53 26.18 10.47
C GLN A 77 -3.16 26.88 9.25
N ASN A 78 -3.03 26.27 8.07
CA ASN A 78 -3.40 26.91 6.78
C ASN A 78 -4.72 26.39 6.16
N TYR A 79 -5.49 25.63 6.92
CA TYR A 79 -6.79 25.04 6.52
C TYR A 79 -7.90 25.55 7.45
N SER A 80 -9.13 25.07 7.35
CA SER A 80 -10.19 25.33 8.35
C SER A 80 -10.31 24.12 9.27
N ILE A 81 -10.65 24.31 10.54
CA ILE A 81 -10.95 23.19 11.46
C ILE A 81 -12.41 23.33 11.89
N ASN A 82 -13.23 22.33 11.55
CA ASN A 82 -14.60 22.23 12.04
C ASN A 82 -14.68 21.02 12.96
N THR A 83 -14.47 21.23 14.25
CA THR A 83 -14.49 20.16 15.25
C THR A 83 -15.93 19.84 15.64
N PHE A 84 -16.39 18.63 15.32
CA PHE A 84 -17.69 18.13 15.74
C PHE A 84 -17.69 17.76 17.21
N PHE A 85 -18.79 18.10 17.88
CA PHE A 85 -19.05 17.66 19.25
C PHE A 85 -20.49 17.18 19.40
N TRP A 86 -20.69 16.26 20.35
CA TRP A 86 -22.01 15.89 20.85
C TRP A 86 -22.01 15.92 22.38
N PHE A 87 -22.73 16.89 22.92
CA PHE A 87 -22.90 17.14 24.35
C PHE A 87 -24.22 16.56 24.86
N PHE A 88 -24.18 16.02 26.08
CA PHE A 88 -25.33 15.54 26.83
C PHE A 88 -25.31 16.10 28.24
N GLU A 89 -26.43 16.69 28.66
CA GLU A 89 -26.64 17.09 30.05
C GLU A 89 -26.60 15.88 30.98
N SER A 90 -26.19 16.13 32.23
CA SER A 90 -26.41 15.18 33.31
C SER A 90 -27.91 14.90 33.46
N ARG A 91 -28.28 13.63 33.59
CA ARG A 91 -29.65 13.23 33.95
C ARG A 91 -30.02 13.66 35.37
N HIS A 92 -29.03 13.94 36.21
CA HIS A 92 -29.21 14.42 37.58
C HIS A 92 -28.48 15.74 37.77
N ASP A 93 -29.24 16.80 38.02
CA ASP A 93 -28.73 18.13 38.37
C ASP A 93 -27.66 18.69 37.39
N PRO A 94 -27.99 18.87 36.10
CA PRO A 94 -27.02 19.32 35.09
C PRO A 94 -26.38 20.68 35.40
N ALA A 95 -27.02 21.52 36.21
CA ALA A 95 -26.47 22.82 36.61
C ALA A 95 -25.29 22.70 37.59
N ASN A 96 -25.25 21.65 38.42
CA ASN A 96 -24.17 21.45 39.41
C ASN A 96 -23.30 20.23 39.11
N ALA A 97 -23.65 19.43 38.09
CA ALA A 97 -22.86 18.27 37.70
C ALA A 97 -21.47 18.68 37.13
N PRO A 98 -20.42 17.90 37.43
CA PRO A 98 -19.12 18.09 36.79
C PRO A 98 -19.23 17.89 35.27
N LEU A 99 -18.33 18.51 34.52
CA LEU A 99 -18.25 18.34 33.07
C LEU A 99 -17.11 17.38 32.73
N SER A 100 -17.38 16.42 31.86
CA SER A 100 -16.42 15.42 31.41
C SER A 100 -16.30 15.46 29.89
N ILE A 101 -15.07 15.60 29.41
CA ILE A 101 -14.72 15.50 27.99
C ILE A 101 -14.32 14.05 27.72
N TRP A 102 -14.89 13.44 26.69
CA TRP A 102 -14.54 12.11 26.23
C TRP A 102 -13.88 12.17 24.84
N MET A 103 -12.78 11.43 24.68
CA MET A 103 -12.12 11.24 23.39
C MET A 103 -11.63 9.79 23.20
N ASN A 104 -12.01 9.15 22.09
CA ASN A 104 -11.38 7.90 21.68
C ASN A 104 -9.97 8.15 21.07
N GLY A 105 -9.27 7.05 20.74
CA GLY A 105 -7.88 7.05 20.27
C GLY A 105 -7.71 6.96 18.74
N GLY A 106 -7.08 5.88 18.27
CA GLY A 106 -6.72 5.64 16.87
C GLY A 106 -5.21 5.57 16.63
N PRO A 107 -4.50 6.69 16.38
CA PRO A 107 -4.99 8.07 16.31
C PRO A 107 -5.85 8.30 15.07
N GLY A 108 -6.92 9.08 15.22
CA GLY A 108 -7.84 9.40 14.13
C GLY A 108 -9.16 8.62 14.13
N SER A 109 -9.54 8.03 15.27
CA SER A 109 -10.81 7.34 15.45
C SER A 109 -11.86 8.25 16.10
N SER A 110 -13.11 8.13 15.66
CA SER A 110 -14.23 8.95 16.13
C SER A 110 -14.61 8.65 17.58
N SER A 111 -14.97 9.71 18.32
CA SER A 111 -15.50 9.60 19.69
C SER A 111 -16.96 9.12 19.73
N MET A 112 -17.56 8.88 18.57
CA MET A 112 -18.86 8.22 18.47
C MET A 112 -18.78 6.74 18.83
N ILE A 113 -17.58 6.13 18.77
CA ILE A 113 -17.30 4.78 19.31
C ILE A 113 -17.69 4.76 20.79
N GLY A 114 -17.06 5.60 21.61
CA GLY A 114 -17.36 5.64 23.04
C GLY A 114 -18.78 6.09 23.38
N LEU A 115 -19.37 6.97 22.57
CA LEU A 115 -20.77 7.36 22.75
C LEU A 115 -21.71 6.14 22.60
N PHE A 116 -21.57 5.34 21.54
CA PHE A 116 -22.56 4.31 21.23
C PHE A 116 -22.21 2.90 21.72
N GLN A 117 -20.92 2.56 21.83
CA GLN A 117 -20.47 1.23 22.27
C GLN A 117 -20.12 1.19 23.76
N GLU A 118 -19.66 2.31 24.32
CA GLU A 118 -19.05 2.31 25.66
C GLU A 118 -19.91 3.00 26.72
N ASN A 119 -19.88 4.33 26.82
CA ASN A 119 -20.31 5.06 28.02
C ASN A 119 -21.36 6.15 27.77
N GLY A 120 -21.81 6.32 26.53
CA GLY A 120 -22.85 7.29 26.20
C GLY A 120 -24.27 6.91 26.59
N PRO A 121 -25.23 7.81 26.34
CA PRO A 121 -26.59 7.76 26.89
C PRO A 121 -27.45 6.64 26.33
N CYS A 122 -27.09 6.07 25.18
CA CYS A 122 -27.83 5.01 24.53
C CYS A 122 -26.93 3.98 23.86
N ARG A 123 -27.49 2.79 23.61
CA ARG A 123 -26.95 1.74 22.74
C ARG A 123 -27.77 1.69 21.46
N VAL A 124 -27.11 1.50 20.33
CA VAL A 124 -27.80 1.26 19.05
C VAL A 124 -28.25 -0.19 18.99
N ASN A 125 -29.51 -0.41 18.61
CA ASN A 125 -30.11 -1.74 18.51
C ASN A 125 -29.68 -2.43 17.20
N ALA A 126 -29.89 -3.75 17.09
CA ALA A 126 -29.48 -4.56 15.94
C ALA A 126 -30.15 -4.18 14.60
N ASP A 127 -31.21 -3.37 14.61
CA ASP A 127 -31.80 -2.80 13.40
C ASP A 127 -30.97 -1.65 12.81
N SER A 128 -29.89 -1.23 13.51
CA SER A 128 -29.05 -0.08 13.17
C SER A 128 -29.83 1.22 12.96
N ASN A 129 -30.99 1.33 13.60
CA ASN A 129 -31.94 2.42 13.38
C ASN A 129 -32.59 2.91 14.68
N SER A 130 -32.86 2.03 15.64
CA SER A 130 -33.39 2.41 16.94
C SER A 130 -32.32 2.37 18.03
N THR A 131 -32.58 3.03 19.15
CA THR A 131 -31.67 3.10 20.29
C THR A 131 -32.40 2.72 21.58
N THR A 132 -31.64 2.25 22.57
CA THR A 132 -32.10 1.96 23.93
C THR A 132 -31.25 2.73 24.92
N LEU A 133 -31.85 3.34 25.95
CA LEU A 133 -31.09 4.08 26.96
C LEU A 133 -30.10 3.16 27.69
N ASN A 134 -28.86 3.63 27.83
CA ASN A 134 -27.82 2.98 28.61
C ASN A 134 -28.03 3.29 30.10
N PRO A 135 -28.30 2.28 30.96
CA PRO A 135 -28.50 2.50 32.39
C PRO A 135 -27.21 2.91 33.12
N HIS A 136 -26.04 2.58 32.56
CA HIS A 136 -24.72 2.91 33.12
C HIS A 136 -24.03 4.05 32.35
N SER A 137 -24.83 4.89 31.68
CA SER A 137 -24.30 6.07 30.99
C SER A 137 -23.56 7.00 31.95
N TRP A 138 -22.44 7.52 31.51
CA TRP A 138 -21.68 8.49 32.28
C TRP A 138 -22.43 9.81 32.45
N ASN A 139 -23.35 10.14 31.54
CA ASN A 139 -24.24 11.30 31.71
C ASN A 139 -25.29 11.10 32.81
N ASN A 140 -25.28 10.01 33.57
CA ASN A 140 -26.15 9.91 34.74
C ASN A 140 -25.82 11.00 35.77
N TYR A 141 -24.54 11.30 36.03
CA TYR A 141 -24.13 12.27 37.07
C TYR A 141 -23.10 13.29 36.60
N ALA A 142 -22.76 13.30 35.31
CA ALA A 142 -21.88 14.30 34.71
C ALA A 142 -22.55 14.89 33.46
N ASN A 143 -22.24 16.15 33.17
CA ASN A 143 -22.40 16.64 31.81
C ASN A 143 -21.26 16.01 30.98
N VAL A 144 -21.55 15.45 29.80
CA VAL A 144 -20.53 14.75 29.00
C VAL A 144 -20.50 15.30 27.59
N ILE A 145 -19.31 15.59 27.09
CA ILE A 145 -19.08 16.00 25.69
C ILE A 145 -18.16 15.01 24.99
N TYR A 146 -18.65 14.45 23.88
CA TYR A 146 -17.91 13.59 22.97
C TYR A 146 -17.37 14.44 21.83
N ILE A 147 -16.07 14.38 21.56
CA ILE A 147 -15.42 15.26 20.58
C ILE A 147 -14.69 14.43 19.52
N ASP A 148 -15.05 14.61 18.25
CA ASP A 148 -14.30 14.03 17.15
C ASP A 148 -13.06 14.88 16.88
N GLN A 149 -11.88 14.37 17.23
CA GLN A 149 -10.61 15.07 17.05
C GLN A 149 -9.50 14.09 16.67
N PRO A 150 -8.46 14.54 15.92
CA PRO A 150 -8.27 15.87 15.34
C PRO A 150 -9.13 16.11 14.09
N ASN A 151 -8.87 17.19 13.34
CA ASN A 151 -9.61 17.52 12.12
C ASN A 151 -9.62 16.35 11.12
N GLN A 152 -10.71 16.20 10.36
CA GLN A 152 -11.06 15.06 9.48
C GLN A 152 -11.65 13.82 10.16
N VAL A 153 -11.53 13.65 11.48
CA VAL A 153 -12.04 12.47 12.19
C VAL A 153 -13.56 12.49 12.30
N GLY A 154 -14.24 11.35 12.06
CA GLY A 154 -15.67 11.23 12.35
C GLY A 154 -16.50 12.19 11.52
N PHE A 155 -17.15 13.12 12.21
CA PHE A 155 -17.88 14.24 11.59
C PHE A 155 -17.07 15.54 11.48
N SER A 156 -15.87 15.62 12.05
CA SER A 156 -14.98 16.78 11.97
C SER A 156 -14.34 16.89 10.59
N TYR A 157 -14.19 18.11 10.07
CA TYR A 157 -13.75 18.32 8.68
C TYR A 157 -13.09 19.68 8.47
N ASP A 158 -12.25 19.81 7.45
CA ASP A 158 -11.83 21.10 6.90
C ASP A 158 -12.87 21.65 5.93
N GLU A 159 -12.95 21.10 4.73
CA GLU A 159 -13.88 21.51 3.70
C GLU A 159 -14.70 20.30 3.25
N PRO A 160 -16.03 20.42 3.09
CA PRO A 160 -16.86 19.32 2.67
C PRO A 160 -16.66 19.06 1.17
N GLN A 161 -16.30 17.83 0.83
CA GLN A 161 -16.06 17.37 -0.53
C GLN A 161 -16.90 16.13 -0.84
N ASN A 162 -17.68 16.17 -1.92
CA ASN A 162 -18.43 15.00 -2.37
C ASN A 162 -17.48 13.93 -2.88
N GLY A 163 -17.75 12.68 -2.54
CA GLY A 163 -16.89 11.56 -2.87
C GLY A 163 -17.61 10.21 -2.82
N THR A 164 -16.84 9.17 -3.11
CA THR A 164 -17.28 7.78 -3.01
C THR A 164 -16.29 6.98 -2.19
N LEU A 165 -16.80 6.09 -1.33
CA LEU A 165 -16.02 5.20 -0.48
C LEU A 165 -16.28 3.74 -0.89
N ASN A 166 -15.22 3.03 -1.26
CA ASN A 166 -15.29 1.60 -1.52
C ASN A 166 -14.94 0.83 -0.24
N LEU A 167 -15.90 0.13 0.36
CA LEU A 167 -15.73 -0.61 1.61
C LEU A 167 -14.84 -1.85 1.46
N VAL A 168 -14.69 -2.39 0.25
CA VAL A 168 -13.74 -3.48 -0.01
C VAL A 168 -12.34 -2.92 -0.06
N THR A 169 -12.09 -1.89 -0.87
CA THR A 169 -10.72 -1.41 -1.09
C THR A 169 -10.23 -0.38 -0.06
N GLY A 170 -11.14 0.22 0.72
CA GLY A 170 -10.89 1.39 1.56
C GLY A 170 -10.75 2.70 0.77
N GLU A 171 -10.86 2.66 -0.56
CA GLU A 171 -10.55 3.81 -1.41
C GLU A 171 -11.63 4.89 -1.33
N LEU A 172 -11.22 6.08 -0.89
CA LEU A 172 -12.02 7.30 -0.89
C LEU A 172 -11.62 8.17 -2.10
N VAL A 173 -12.58 8.47 -2.98
CA VAL A 173 -12.34 9.20 -4.24
C VAL A 173 -13.25 10.41 -4.32
N ALA A 174 -12.68 11.56 -4.66
CA ALA A 174 -13.46 12.78 -4.90
C ALA A 174 -14.33 12.68 -6.15
N LEU A 175 -15.56 13.16 -6.05
CA LEU A 175 -16.47 13.33 -7.18
C LEU A 175 -16.24 14.71 -7.81
N GLU A 176 -15.89 14.73 -9.10
CA GLU A 176 -15.72 15.98 -9.85
C GLU A 176 -17.05 16.72 -10.05
N ASP A 177 -17.02 18.05 -9.94
CA ASP A 177 -18.19 18.89 -10.13
C ASP A 177 -18.85 18.68 -11.50
N GLY A 178 -20.16 18.41 -11.49
CA GLY A 178 -20.96 18.21 -12.69
C GLY A 178 -20.95 16.77 -13.24
N MET A 179 -20.24 15.84 -12.62
CA MET A 179 -20.34 14.41 -12.92
C MET A 179 -21.66 13.82 -12.38
N PRO A 180 -22.24 12.81 -13.06
CA PRO A 180 -23.40 12.09 -12.53
C PRO A 180 -23.04 11.34 -11.25
N ILE A 181 -23.92 11.43 -10.24
CA ILE A 181 -23.79 10.74 -8.96
C ILE A 181 -23.87 9.22 -9.21
N PRO A 182 -22.83 8.44 -8.85
CA PRO A 182 -22.86 6.99 -9.00
C PRO A 182 -23.95 6.32 -8.15
N GLU A 183 -24.37 5.11 -8.55
CA GLU A 183 -25.29 4.31 -7.75
C GLU A 183 -24.55 3.64 -6.58
N GLN A 184 -25.10 3.78 -5.37
CA GLN A 184 -24.57 3.14 -4.15
C GLN A 184 -25.03 1.68 -4.06
N ASN A 185 -24.16 0.82 -3.50
CA ASN A 185 -24.48 -0.58 -3.17
C ASN A 185 -23.83 -0.98 -1.83
N ASN A 186 -23.90 -2.26 -1.46
CA ASN A 186 -23.39 -2.77 -0.18
C ASN A 186 -21.88 -2.61 0.04
N THR A 187 -21.11 -2.36 -1.01
CA THR A 187 -19.64 -2.22 -0.98
C THR A 187 -19.14 -0.87 -1.49
N PHE A 188 -20.04 -0.04 -2.01
CA PHE A 188 -19.69 1.22 -2.67
C PHE A 188 -20.66 2.30 -2.20
N LEU A 189 -20.17 3.17 -1.32
CA LEU A 189 -20.93 4.25 -0.71
C LEU A 189 -20.67 5.58 -1.42
N VAL A 190 -21.66 6.45 -1.42
CA VAL A 190 -21.57 7.81 -1.93
C VAL A 190 -21.88 8.77 -0.78
N GLY A 191 -21.17 9.89 -0.69
CA GLY A 191 -21.38 10.85 0.40
C GLY A 191 -20.58 12.13 0.25
N THR A 192 -20.64 12.96 1.28
CA THR A 192 -19.78 14.13 1.49
C THR A 192 -18.77 13.79 2.58
N PHE A 193 -17.50 14.06 2.37
CA PHE A 193 -16.40 13.75 3.29
C PHE A 193 -15.55 15.00 3.52
N PRO A 194 -14.59 15.01 4.45
CA PRO A 194 -13.52 16.02 4.47
C PRO A 194 -12.71 16.02 3.17
N THR A 195 -11.81 16.98 2.98
CA THR A 195 -10.99 17.06 1.76
C THR A 195 -10.23 15.75 1.50
N ILE A 196 -10.42 15.16 0.32
CA ILE A 196 -9.97 13.80 -0.07
C ILE A 196 -8.50 13.80 -0.57
N GLU A 197 -7.76 14.91 -0.41
CA GLU A 197 -6.37 15.05 -0.87
C GLU A 197 -5.35 15.31 0.28
N GLY A 198 -4.81 14.23 0.84
CA GLY A 198 -3.55 14.22 1.60
C GLY A 198 -3.63 14.53 3.10
N THR A 199 -2.50 14.39 3.80
CA THR A 199 -2.33 14.57 5.26
C THR A 199 -2.25 16.04 5.70
N ARG A 200 -2.63 16.99 4.84
CA ARG A 200 -2.30 18.41 5.01
C ARG A 200 -3.29 19.19 5.87
N SER A 201 -4.53 18.72 6.00
CA SER A 201 -5.59 19.41 6.74
C SER A 201 -5.91 18.76 8.09
N THR A 202 -4.90 18.20 8.77
CA THR A 202 -5.06 17.60 10.10
C THR A 202 -3.80 17.77 10.95
N ALA A 203 -3.90 17.49 12.25
CA ALA A 203 -2.75 17.47 13.15
C ALA A 203 -1.85 16.27 12.81
N ASN A 204 -0.54 16.45 12.96
CA ASN A 204 0.47 15.44 12.67
C ASN A 204 1.27 15.01 13.92
N THR A 205 1.00 15.60 15.08
CA THR A 205 1.57 15.21 16.39
C THR A 205 0.50 15.35 17.46
N THR A 206 0.66 14.63 18.57
CA THR A 206 -0.25 14.73 19.74
C THR A 206 -0.30 16.15 20.28
N GLU A 207 0.84 16.82 20.41
CA GLU A 207 0.89 18.20 20.92
C GLU A 207 0.17 19.21 19.99
N ASN A 208 0.23 19.02 18.67
CA ASN A 208 -0.51 19.86 17.72
C ASN A 208 -2.04 19.65 17.82
N ALA A 209 -2.47 18.43 18.14
CA ALA A 209 -3.87 18.16 18.43
C ALA A 209 -4.31 18.83 19.75
N ALA A 210 -3.46 18.84 20.79
CA ALA A 210 -3.71 19.55 22.06
C ALA A 210 -3.95 21.05 21.86
N ARG A 211 -3.14 21.69 21.01
CA ARG A 211 -3.28 23.11 20.63
C ARG A 211 -4.61 23.41 19.96
N SER A 212 -5.05 22.53 19.06
CA SER A 212 -6.32 22.67 18.37
C SER A 212 -7.51 22.49 19.33
N LEU A 213 -7.42 21.51 20.23
CA LEU A 213 -8.47 21.26 21.21
C LEU A 213 -8.55 22.36 22.27
N TRP A 214 -7.43 22.97 22.67
CA TRP A 214 -7.44 24.11 23.59
C TRP A 214 -8.36 25.23 23.10
N GLU A 215 -8.24 25.63 21.83
CA GLU A 215 -9.11 26.66 21.23
C GLU A 215 -10.57 26.21 21.17
N PHE A 216 -10.83 24.94 20.82
CA PHE A 216 -12.17 24.38 20.87
C PHE A 216 -12.80 24.55 22.26
N VAL A 217 -12.06 24.17 23.30
CA VAL A 217 -12.56 24.17 24.67
C VAL A 217 -12.79 25.60 25.16
N GLN A 218 -11.88 26.53 24.85
CA GLN A 218 -12.04 27.95 25.20
C GLN A 218 -13.32 28.55 24.61
N VAL A 219 -13.63 28.24 23.35
CA VAL A 219 -14.87 28.67 22.69
C VAL A 219 -16.08 28.00 23.34
N TRP A 220 -16.03 26.69 23.54
CA TRP A 220 -17.17 25.94 24.07
C TRP A 220 -17.56 26.42 25.46
N PHE A 221 -16.61 26.55 26.39
CA PHE A 221 -16.89 27.02 27.75
C PHE A 221 -17.35 28.48 27.82
N THR A 222 -16.97 29.30 26.86
CA THR A 222 -17.38 30.72 26.83
C THR A 222 -18.78 30.89 26.29
N GLU A 223 -19.13 30.14 25.25
CA GLU A 223 -20.41 30.28 24.55
C GLU A 223 -21.51 29.38 25.13
N PHE A 224 -21.16 28.43 26.01
CA PHE A 224 -22.09 27.64 26.84
C PHE A 224 -21.87 27.88 28.35
N PRO A 225 -21.96 29.13 28.84
CA PRO A 225 -21.64 29.46 30.23
C PRO A 225 -22.60 28.81 31.24
N GLU A 226 -23.81 28.42 30.83
CA GLU A 226 -24.78 27.72 31.67
C GLU A 226 -24.38 26.28 32.03
N TYR A 227 -23.47 25.67 31.26
CA TYR A 227 -22.94 24.33 31.54
C TYR A 227 -21.54 24.36 32.13
N LYS A 228 -21.09 25.55 32.56
CA LYS A 228 -19.96 25.66 33.48
C LYS A 228 -20.38 24.97 34.80
N PRO A 229 -19.66 23.91 35.23
CA PRO A 229 -20.02 23.19 36.44
C PRO A 229 -20.11 24.13 37.65
N GLY A 230 -21.06 23.90 38.56
CA GLY A 230 -21.19 24.71 39.77
C GLY A 230 -19.95 24.73 40.67
N ASP A 231 -19.10 23.70 40.55
CA ASP A 231 -17.80 23.58 41.24
C ASP A 231 -16.60 23.88 40.31
N ASP A 232 -16.86 24.35 39.09
CA ASP A 232 -15.93 24.62 38.01
C ASP A 232 -15.09 23.41 37.53
N ARG A 233 -15.30 22.20 38.05
CA ARG A 233 -14.42 21.04 37.79
C ARG A 233 -14.66 20.40 36.43
N VAL A 234 -13.58 20.21 35.68
CA VAL A 234 -13.57 19.59 34.36
C VAL A 234 -12.71 18.34 34.38
N SER A 235 -13.22 17.24 33.84
CA SER A 235 -12.43 16.03 33.62
C SER A 235 -12.19 15.76 32.14
N LEU A 236 -11.06 15.12 31.84
CA LEU A 236 -10.72 14.60 30.53
C LEU A 236 -10.58 13.08 30.63
N TRP A 237 -11.39 12.36 29.87
CA TRP A 237 -11.36 10.92 29.77
C TRP A 237 -11.02 10.50 28.35
N THR A 238 -10.12 9.53 28.25
CA THR A 238 -9.58 9.07 26.97
C THR A 238 -9.38 7.57 26.95
N GLU A 239 -9.29 6.99 25.75
CA GLU A 239 -9.05 5.55 25.57
C GLU A 239 -8.00 5.27 24.49
N SER A 240 -7.26 4.16 24.60
CA SER A 240 -6.38 3.64 23.53
C SER A 240 -5.18 4.56 23.27
N TYR A 241 -5.00 5.07 22.06
CA TYR A 241 -4.09 6.21 21.77
C TYR A 241 -4.39 7.44 22.63
N GLY A 242 -5.58 7.51 23.21
CA GLY A 242 -5.95 8.40 24.31
C GLY A 242 -4.97 8.41 25.48
N GLY A 243 -4.22 7.32 25.70
CA GLY A 243 -3.09 7.29 26.62
C GLY A 243 -2.00 8.34 26.36
N ARG A 244 -1.96 8.93 25.17
CA ARG A 244 -1.09 10.06 24.78
C ARG A 244 -1.84 11.39 24.78
N TYR A 245 -3.05 11.40 24.21
CA TYR A 245 -3.90 12.59 24.20
C TYR A 245 -4.19 13.07 25.63
N GLY A 246 -4.61 12.17 26.53
CA GLY A 246 -4.99 12.48 27.90
C GLY A 246 -3.90 13.22 28.68
N PRO A 247 -2.69 12.64 28.87
CA PRO A 247 -1.58 13.30 29.54
C PRO A 247 -1.17 14.61 28.86
N SER A 248 -0.91 14.58 27.54
CA SER A 248 -0.42 15.74 26.79
C SER A 248 -1.41 16.91 26.86
N PHE A 249 -2.70 16.65 26.63
CA PHE A 249 -3.72 17.69 26.57
C PHE A 249 -3.98 18.27 27.97
N THR A 250 -4.06 17.44 29.00
CA THR A 250 -4.27 17.90 30.37
C THR A 250 -3.09 18.73 30.86
N ALA A 251 -1.86 18.29 30.59
CA ALA A 251 -0.66 19.05 30.92
C ALA A 251 -0.61 20.38 30.15
N PHE A 252 -0.88 20.36 28.84
CA PHE A 252 -0.93 21.57 28.01
C PHE A 252 -1.98 22.57 28.54
N PHE A 253 -3.20 22.11 28.86
CA PHE A 253 -4.27 22.96 29.39
C PHE A 253 -3.86 23.58 30.72
N GLN A 254 -3.26 22.79 31.61
CA GLN A 254 -2.79 23.29 32.89
C GLN A 254 -1.63 24.29 32.76
N GLN A 255 -0.74 24.11 31.78
CA GLN A 255 0.29 25.10 31.45
C GLN A 255 -0.33 26.40 30.92
N GLN A 256 -1.37 26.33 30.08
CA GLN A 256 -2.07 27.54 29.64
C GLN A 256 -2.80 28.23 30.80
N ASN A 257 -3.42 27.48 31.70
CA ASN A 257 -4.03 28.03 32.92
C ASN A 257 -3.03 28.82 33.77
N GLN A 258 -1.80 28.31 33.93
CA GLN A 258 -0.75 29.02 34.65
C GLN A 258 -0.38 30.33 33.96
N LYS A 259 -0.29 30.35 32.62
CA LYS A 259 -0.07 31.57 31.84
C LYS A 259 -1.21 32.58 31.95
N ILE A 260 -2.45 32.11 32.10
CA ILE A 260 -3.60 32.99 32.38
C ILE A 260 -3.45 33.58 33.79
N ALA A 261 -3.09 32.76 34.78
CA ALA A 261 -2.94 33.19 36.16
C ALA A 261 -1.79 34.19 36.38
N ASP A 262 -0.68 34.05 35.65
CA ASP A 262 0.46 34.98 35.71
C ASP A 262 0.31 36.21 34.77
N GLY A 263 -0.73 36.20 33.93
CA GLY A 263 -1.08 37.29 33.01
C GLY A 263 -0.31 37.31 31.69
N SER A 264 0.50 36.28 31.40
CA SER A 264 1.21 36.12 30.12
C SER A 264 0.32 35.66 28.96
N LEU A 265 -0.82 35.01 29.25
CA LEU A 265 -1.88 34.73 28.30
C LEU A 265 -3.14 35.52 28.69
N GLN A 266 -3.62 36.39 27.80
CA GLN A 266 -4.80 37.24 28.03
C GLN A 266 -5.95 36.83 27.12
N GLY A 267 -7.18 37.22 27.49
CA GLY A 267 -8.38 36.95 26.69
C GLY A 267 -8.97 35.54 26.84
N HIS A 268 -8.29 34.64 27.56
CA HIS A 268 -8.69 33.24 27.76
C HIS A 268 -9.21 32.99 29.19
N HIS A 269 -10.07 31.98 29.35
CA HIS A 269 -10.63 31.57 30.62
C HIS A 269 -9.86 30.40 31.22
N THR A 270 -9.65 30.43 32.54
CA THR A 270 -9.07 29.28 33.26
C THR A 270 -10.04 28.10 33.25
N ILE A 271 -9.54 26.93 32.86
CA ILE A 271 -10.28 25.66 32.88
C ILE A 271 -9.78 24.85 34.07
N HIS A 272 -10.58 24.68 35.11
CA HIS A 272 -10.17 23.93 36.29
C HIS A 272 -10.18 22.41 36.01
N MET A 273 -9.05 21.92 35.51
CA MET A 273 -8.80 20.49 35.32
C MET A 273 -8.76 19.79 36.68
N ASP A 274 -9.61 18.78 36.87
CA ASP A 274 -9.78 18.07 38.14
C ASP A 274 -9.41 16.58 38.05
N THR A 275 -9.74 15.93 36.94
CA THR A 275 -9.52 14.49 36.76
C THR A 275 -9.07 14.19 35.32
N LEU A 276 -8.02 13.40 35.18
CA LEU A 276 -7.63 12.71 33.96
C LEU A 276 -7.92 11.22 34.11
N GLY A 277 -8.81 10.68 33.28
CA GLY A 277 -9.05 9.25 33.17
C GLY A 277 -8.50 8.68 31.88
N ILE A 278 -7.87 7.51 31.96
CA ILE A 278 -7.30 6.81 30.80
C ILE A 278 -7.74 5.36 30.87
N ILE A 279 -8.53 4.94 29.88
CA ILE A 279 -8.96 3.56 29.68
C ILE A 279 -8.02 2.90 28.67
N ASN A 280 -7.48 1.73 29.00
CA ASN A 280 -6.62 0.92 28.12
C ASN A 280 -5.64 1.76 27.30
N GLY A 281 -4.85 2.58 28.00
CA GLY A 281 -4.02 3.60 27.39
C GLY A 281 -2.70 3.06 26.85
N CYS A 282 -2.39 3.39 25.60
CA CYS A 282 -1.04 3.23 25.04
C CYS A 282 -0.23 4.51 25.31
N VAL A 283 0.24 4.66 26.55
CA VAL A 283 0.86 5.88 27.12
C VAL A 283 2.32 6.05 26.68
N ASP A 284 3.15 5.02 26.88
CA ASP A 284 4.60 5.12 26.67
C ASP A 284 5.20 3.80 26.19
N LEU A 285 5.63 3.76 24.91
CA LEU A 285 6.25 2.56 24.32
C LEU A 285 7.47 2.11 25.09
N LEU A 286 8.32 3.06 25.50
CA LEU A 286 9.57 2.73 26.20
C LEU A 286 9.32 1.88 27.47
N THR A 287 8.15 2.06 28.09
CA THR A 287 7.72 1.35 29.30
C THR A 287 6.86 0.13 28.97
N GLN A 288 5.95 0.22 27.99
CA GLN A 288 4.93 -0.80 27.74
C GLN A 288 5.36 -1.90 26.77
N ASP A 289 6.28 -1.65 25.85
CA ASP A 289 6.49 -2.51 24.68
C ASP A 289 6.86 -3.97 24.99
N LEU A 290 7.61 -4.22 26.07
CA LEU A 290 7.92 -5.59 26.49
C LEU A 290 6.68 -6.37 26.95
N SER A 291 5.65 -5.67 27.44
CA SER A 291 4.41 -6.29 27.89
C SER A 291 3.67 -7.00 26.76
N TYR A 292 3.87 -6.62 25.49
CA TYR A 292 3.28 -7.36 24.36
C TYR A 292 3.77 -8.81 24.31
N ALA A 293 5.08 -9.01 24.50
CA ALA A 293 5.66 -10.35 24.55
C ALA A 293 5.17 -11.11 25.79
N ASP A 294 5.21 -10.46 26.95
CA ASP A 294 4.82 -11.07 28.22
C ASP A 294 3.33 -11.46 28.20
N PHE A 295 2.44 -10.59 27.75
CA PHE A 295 1.00 -10.86 27.69
C PHE A 295 0.66 -11.97 26.70
N ALA A 296 1.28 -11.96 25.51
CA ALA A 296 1.06 -12.97 24.47
C ALA A 296 1.53 -14.37 24.89
N TYR A 297 2.63 -14.44 25.64
CA TYR A 297 3.20 -15.70 26.11
C TYR A 297 2.58 -16.18 27.43
N ASN A 298 2.33 -15.26 28.36
CA ASN A 298 1.92 -15.55 29.73
C ASN A 298 0.98 -14.46 30.27
N ASN A 299 -0.33 -14.72 30.23
CA ASN A 299 -1.36 -13.87 30.83
C ASN A 299 -2.19 -14.64 31.87
N THR A 300 -2.97 -13.89 32.64
CA THR A 300 -3.82 -14.38 33.75
C THR A 300 -5.06 -15.17 33.31
N TYR A 301 -5.16 -15.49 32.02
CA TYR A 301 -6.22 -16.33 31.45
C TYR A 301 -5.69 -17.70 30.99
N GLY A 302 -4.38 -17.95 31.13
CA GLY A 302 -3.74 -19.19 30.66
C GLY A 302 -3.78 -19.34 29.13
N ILE A 303 -3.94 -18.24 28.40
CA ILE A 303 -3.99 -18.24 26.94
C ILE A 303 -2.59 -17.95 26.40
N GLU A 304 -1.88 -18.98 25.95
CA GLU A 304 -0.61 -18.82 25.24
C GLU A 304 -0.88 -18.61 23.73
N THR A 305 -0.61 -17.41 23.21
CA THR A 305 -0.82 -17.07 21.79
C THR A 305 0.46 -17.17 20.96
N ILE A 306 1.62 -17.03 21.59
CA ILE A 306 2.93 -17.24 20.98
C ILE A 306 3.72 -18.29 21.77
N ASN A 307 4.57 -19.06 21.10
CA ASN A 307 5.42 -20.03 21.79
C ASN A 307 6.68 -19.38 22.39
N GLN A 308 7.38 -20.12 23.25
CA GLN A 308 8.61 -19.65 23.92
C GLN A 308 9.69 -19.14 22.95
N THR A 309 9.86 -19.75 21.78
CA THR A 309 10.88 -19.30 20.81
C THR A 309 10.55 -17.92 20.26
N ILE A 310 9.27 -17.68 19.93
CA ILE A 310 8.80 -16.38 19.45
C ILE A 310 8.91 -15.34 20.57
N TYR A 311 8.52 -15.70 21.80
CA TYR A 311 8.69 -14.84 22.97
C TYR A 311 10.14 -14.37 23.13
N GLU A 312 11.09 -15.29 23.13
CA GLU A 312 12.53 -14.98 23.27
C GLU A 312 13.05 -14.09 22.14
N GLN A 313 12.56 -14.29 20.91
CA GLN A 313 12.89 -13.44 19.75
C GLN A 313 12.33 -12.03 19.90
N THR A 314 11.09 -11.89 20.36
CA THR A 314 10.46 -10.58 20.61
C THR A 314 11.21 -9.81 21.70
N VAL A 315 11.54 -10.49 22.80
CA VAL A 315 12.32 -9.90 23.89
C VAL A 315 13.73 -9.49 23.43
N ASP A 316 14.38 -10.29 22.57
CA ASP A 316 15.67 -9.92 21.97
C ASP A 316 15.54 -8.72 21.04
N ALA A 317 14.50 -8.64 20.21
CA ALA A 317 14.25 -7.51 19.31
C ALA A 317 14.08 -6.18 20.06
N TRP A 318 13.56 -6.21 21.29
CA TRP A 318 13.56 -5.07 22.19
C TRP A 318 14.95 -4.73 22.75
N LYS A 319 15.67 -5.73 23.29
CA LYS A 319 16.88 -5.53 24.13
C LYS A 319 18.17 -5.38 23.35
N LYS A 320 18.26 -5.95 22.15
CA LYS A 320 19.51 -5.97 21.36
C LYS A 320 19.96 -4.57 21.00
N GLU A 321 21.27 -4.40 20.78
CA GLU A 321 21.84 -3.13 20.32
C GLU A 321 21.22 -2.72 18.99
N GLY A 322 20.70 -1.48 18.92
CA GLY A 322 19.95 -0.98 17.77
C GLY A 322 18.54 -1.58 17.61
N GLY A 323 18.07 -2.33 18.61
CA GLY A 323 16.70 -2.82 18.72
C GLY A 323 15.70 -1.70 19.06
N CYS A 324 14.46 -2.09 19.33
CA CYS A 324 13.35 -1.14 19.50
C CYS A 324 13.62 -0.12 20.63
N ARG A 325 14.15 -0.57 21.77
CA ARG A 325 14.52 0.32 22.88
C ARG A 325 15.51 1.41 22.48
N ASP A 326 16.59 1.03 21.79
CA ASP A 326 17.64 1.98 21.40
C ASP A 326 17.13 2.98 20.35
N GLN A 327 16.29 2.53 19.42
CA GLN A 327 15.67 3.39 18.41
C GLN A 327 14.69 4.40 19.03
N ILE A 328 13.89 4.00 20.02
CA ILE A 328 13.03 4.93 20.78
C ILE A 328 13.89 5.98 21.49
N LEU A 329 14.97 5.56 22.17
CA LEU A 329 15.87 6.48 22.87
C LEU A 329 16.55 7.46 21.91
N GLU A 330 16.98 7.00 20.74
CA GLU A 330 17.55 7.86 19.70
C GLU A 330 16.52 8.86 19.17
N CYS A 331 15.32 8.41 18.80
CA CYS A 331 14.20 9.27 18.40
C CYS A 331 13.95 10.39 19.43
N ARG A 332 13.81 10.03 20.70
CA ARG A 332 13.53 10.99 21.79
C ARG A 332 14.70 11.96 22.00
N ALA A 333 15.94 11.50 21.92
CA ALA A 333 17.11 12.35 22.04
C ALA A 333 17.20 13.37 20.89
N LEU A 334 16.87 12.95 19.67
CA LEU A 334 16.80 13.82 18.51
C LEU A 334 15.65 14.82 18.63
N ALA A 335 14.46 14.37 19.05
CA ALA A 335 13.29 15.23 19.23
C ALA A 335 13.53 16.34 20.26
N ALA A 336 14.15 16.01 21.39
CA ALA A 336 14.45 16.99 22.45
C ALA A 336 15.33 18.16 21.99
N VAL A 337 16.12 17.99 20.93
CA VAL A 337 17.01 19.03 20.39
C VAL A 337 16.45 19.62 19.08
N GLY A 338 15.98 18.77 18.19
CA GLY A 338 15.58 19.12 16.82
C GLY A 338 14.13 19.56 16.67
N ASP A 339 13.24 19.20 17.61
CA ASP A 339 11.82 19.57 17.60
C ASP A 339 11.26 19.69 19.04
N PRO A 340 11.79 20.62 19.86
CA PRO A 340 11.48 20.71 21.29
C PRO A 340 10.04 21.14 21.61
N LEU A 341 9.29 21.65 20.63
CA LEU A 341 7.88 22.03 20.77
C LEU A 341 6.93 20.97 20.20
N ASN A 342 7.48 19.84 19.72
CA ASN A 342 6.79 18.75 19.08
C ASN A 342 5.85 19.22 17.94
N LEU A 343 6.36 20.08 17.05
CA LEU A 343 5.62 20.64 15.93
C LEU A 343 5.57 19.68 14.73
N GLY A 344 6.42 18.66 14.70
CA GLY A 344 6.47 17.67 13.62
C GLY A 344 7.09 18.22 12.33
N ASN A 345 7.90 19.27 12.41
CA ASN A 345 8.44 20.00 11.24
C ASN A 345 9.92 19.69 10.93
N ASN A 346 10.54 18.76 11.66
CA ASN A 346 11.94 18.37 11.46
C ASN A 346 12.04 16.98 10.84
N ASP A 347 12.34 16.93 9.53
CA ASP A 347 12.41 15.68 8.76
C ASP A 347 13.38 14.64 9.35
N THR A 348 14.47 15.06 9.98
CA THR A 348 15.45 14.14 10.58
C THR A 348 14.87 13.47 11.82
N VAL A 349 14.23 14.24 12.69
CA VAL A 349 13.54 13.72 13.88
C VAL A 349 12.38 12.83 13.44
N ASN A 350 11.54 13.33 12.53
CA ASN A 350 10.39 12.62 11.99
C ASN A 350 10.78 11.24 11.45
N SER A 351 11.83 11.17 10.63
CA SER A 351 12.31 9.91 10.04
C SER A 351 12.81 8.93 11.11
N ALA A 352 13.60 9.41 12.09
CA ALA A 352 14.10 8.55 13.16
C ALA A 352 12.97 7.99 14.03
N CYS A 353 12.00 8.84 14.39
CA CYS A 353 10.85 8.44 15.19
C CYS A 353 9.87 7.53 14.43
N ALA A 354 9.65 7.77 13.14
CA ALA A 354 8.81 6.92 12.30
C ALA A 354 9.42 5.52 12.17
N ASN A 355 10.73 5.44 11.90
CA ASN A 355 11.47 4.18 11.86
C ASN A 355 11.38 3.43 13.20
N ALA A 356 11.54 4.14 14.33
CA ALA A 356 11.42 3.53 15.65
C ALA A 356 10.01 2.96 15.87
N SER A 357 8.97 3.74 15.55
CA SER A 357 7.56 3.30 15.67
C SER A 357 7.29 2.06 14.81
N ASP A 358 7.69 2.09 13.54
CA ASP A 358 7.51 0.98 12.60
C ASP A 358 8.28 -0.27 13.04
N TYR A 359 9.52 -0.12 13.50
CA TYR A 359 10.32 -1.25 13.98
C TYR A 359 9.67 -1.90 15.20
N CYS A 360 9.25 -1.09 16.19
CA CYS A 360 8.67 -1.56 17.43
C CYS A 360 7.34 -2.29 17.22
N SER A 361 6.40 -1.70 16.48
CA SER A 361 5.11 -2.34 16.22
C SER A 361 5.26 -3.64 15.43
N ASN A 362 6.15 -3.68 14.41
CA ASN A 362 6.37 -4.92 13.66
C ASN A 362 7.08 -6.00 14.49
N ALA A 363 8.05 -5.62 15.32
CA ALA A 363 8.86 -6.59 16.05
C ALA A 363 8.17 -7.11 17.32
N LEU A 364 7.30 -6.31 17.95
CA LEU A 364 6.75 -6.60 19.27
C LEU A 364 5.27 -6.96 19.27
N GLU A 365 4.45 -6.20 18.55
CA GLU A 365 3.02 -6.50 18.39
C GLU A 365 2.80 -7.51 17.25
N GLY A 366 3.57 -7.38 16.17
CA GLY A 366 3.49 -8.22 14.97
C GLY A 366 3.45 -9.74 15.24
N PRO A 367 4.27 -10.30 16.13
CA PRO A 367 4.23 -11.73 16.46
C PRO A 367 2.88 -12.20 17.00
N TYR A 368 2.18 -11.41 17.81
CA TYR A 368 0.83 -11.75 18.28
C TYR A 368 -0.15 -11.77 17.11
N ILE A 369 -0.09 -10.75 16.24
CA ILE A 369 -0.99 -10.60 15.10
C ILE A 369 -0.79 -11.75 14.09
N GLU A 370 0.45 -12.18 13.89
CA GLU A 370 0.80 -13.23 12.92
C GLU A 370 0.52 -14.64 13.45
N PHE A 371 0.78 -14.92 14.73
CA PHE A 371 0.74 -16.29 15.27
C PHE A 371 -0.39 -16.53 16.27
N GLY A 372 -1.00 -15.48 16.83
CA GLY A 372 -1.86 -15.58 17.99
C GLY A 372 -3.27 -16.12 17.73
N GLY A 373 -3.79 -15.94 16.51
CA GLY A 373 -5.08 -16.51 16.11
C GLY A 373 -6.31 -15.97 16.87
N ARG A 374 -6.18 -14.83 17.55
CA ARG A 374 -7.15 -14.26 18.50
C ARG A 374 -7.37 -12.77 18.25
N GLY A 375 -8.44 -12.22 18.83
CA GLY A 375 -8.79 -10.79 18.71
C GLY A 375 -7.67 -9.88 19.22
N TYR A 376 -7.48 -8.73 18.57
CA TYR A 376 -6.49 -7.72 18.98
C TYR A 376 -6.96 -6.91 20.20
N TYR A 377 -8.28 -6.70 20.33
CA TYR A 377 -8.89 -5.95 21.42
C TYR A 377 -9.43 -6.83 22.56
N ASP A 378 -9.50 -8.14 22.36
CA ASP A 378 -9.81 -9.13 23.41
C ASP A 378 -9.17 -10.48 23.07
N VAL A 379 -8.21 -10.92 23.87
CA VAL A 379 -7.48 -12.18 23.66
C VAL A 379 -8.38 -13.42 23.80
N ALA A 380 -9.54 -13.32 24.46
CA ALA A 380 -10.50 -14.42 24.56
C ALA A 380 -11.42 -14.53 23.34
N HIS A 381 -11.43 -13.53 22.46
CA HIS A 381 -12.29 -13.47 21.28
C HIS A 381 -11.59 -14.00 20.01
N PRO A 382 -12.35 -14.38 18.97
CA PRO A 382 -11.78 -14.72 17.67
C PRO A 382 -11.18 -13.47 16.99
N ILE A 383 -10.40 -13.68 15.92
CA ILE A 383 -9.85 -12.58 15.09
C ILE A 383 -10.96 -11.64 14.59
N LEU A 384 -12.06 -12.21 14.09
CA LEU A 384 -13.24 -11.48 13.65
C LEU A 384 -14.15 -11.22 14.86
N ASP A 385 -13.75 -10.24 15.66
CA ASP A 385 -14.40 -9.94 16.94
C ASP A 385 -15.82 -9.38 16.72
N PRO A 386 -16.88 -10.05 17.22
CA PRO A 386 -18.25 -9.57 17.09
C PRO A 386 -18.63 -8.54 18.18
N PHE A 387 -17.78 -8.26 19.16
CA PHE A 387 -18.12 -7.43 20.32
C PHE A 387 -17.04 -6.38 20.64
N PRO A 388 -17.43 -5.12 20.91
CA PRO A 388 -18.82 -4.60 20.91
C PRO A 388 -19.44 -4.54 19.50
N PRO A 389 -20.78 -4.68 19.37
CA PRO A 389 -21.41 -4.75 18.06
C PRO A 389 -21.35 -3.40 17.32
N ASN A 390 -21.16 -3.46 16.00
CA ASN A 390 -20.94 -2.29 15.11
C ASN A 390 -22.22 -1.59 14.61
N TYR A 391 -23.38 -1.82 15.25
CA TYR A 391 -24.68 -1.33 14.76
C TYR A 391 -24.75 0.21 14.63
N PHE A 392 -23.95 0.92 15.43
CA PHE A 392 -23.92 2.38 15.42
C PHE A 392 -23.42 2.98 14.09
N MET A 393 -22.56 2.27 13.35
CA MET A 393 -22.13 2.73 12.02
C MET A 393 -23.33 2.83 11.06
N GLY A 394 -24.27 1.88 11.15
CA GLY A 394 -25.47 1.88 10.33
C GLY A 394 -26.44 2.98 10.76
N TYR A 395 -26.53 3.25 12.05
CA TYR A 395 -27.31 4.35 12.62
C TYR A 395 -26.79 5.72 12.18
N LEU A 396 -25.48 5.95 12.25
CA LEU A 396 -24.84 7.19 11.83
C LEU A 396 -24.86 7.39 10.31
N SER A 397 -25.09 6.32 9.53
CA SER A 397 -25.29 6.42 8.08
C SER A 397 -26.69 6.87 7.66
N GLN A 398 -27.66 6.90 8.59
CA GLN A 398 -29.04 7.26 8.25
C GLN A 398 -29.19 8.76 7.99
N SER A 399 -29.81 9.12 6.87
CA SER A 399 -30.07 10.53 6.51
C SER A 399 -30.83 11.31 7.59
N TRP A 400 -31.78 10.66 8.29
CA TRP A 400 -32.53 11.30 9.37
C TRP A 400 -31.68 11.54 10.62
N VAL A 401 -30.69 10.68 10.90
CA VAL A 401 -29.72 10.88 12.00
C VAL A 401 -28.78 12.03 11.65
N LEU A 402 -28.21 12.04 10.44
CA LEU A 402 -27.36 13.13 9.95
C LEU A 402 -28.08 14.49 10.02
N GLY A 403 -29.36 14.55 9.64
CA GLY A 403 -30.16 15.77 9.74
C GLY A 403 -30.53 16.19 11.16
N ALA A 404 -30.74 15.22 12.06
CA ALA A 404 -30.99 15.48 13.47
C ALA A 404 -29.76 16.13 14.13
N ILE A 405 -28.57 15.56 13.93
CA ILE A 405 -27.32 16.06 14.52
C ILE A 405 -26.73 17.27 13.78
N GLY A 406 -27.27 17.61 12.61
CA GLY A 406 -26.78 18.72 11.79
C GLY A 406 -25.42 18.46 11.15
N ALA A 407 -25.11 17.21 10.84
CA ALA A 407 -23.84 16.80 10.25
C ALA A 407 -23.59 17.46 8.90
N ALA A 408 -22.36 17.88 8.65
CA ALA A 408 -21.92 18.47 7.38
C ALA A 408 -21.31 17.44 6.41
N VAL A 409 -20.83 16.33 6.95
CA VAL A 409 -20.17 15.22 6.23
C VAL A 409 -20.77 13.90 6.70
N ASN A 410 -20.65 12.85 5.88
CA ASN A 410 -20.93 11.48 6.28
C ASN A 410 -19.88 11.03 7.30
N TRP A 411 -20.32 10.20 8.25
CA TRP A 411 -19.45 9.69 9.31
C TRP A 411 -18.40 8.71 8.77
N THR A 412 -17.19 8.79 9.31
CA THR A 412 -16.11 7.82 9.09
C THR A 412 -15.52 7.40 10.44
N GLU A 413 -15.26 6.11 10.62
CA GLU A 413 -14.81 5.59 11.92
C GLU A 413 -13.38 5.99 12.24
N SER A 414 -12.43 5.47 11.45
CA SER A 414 -10.99 5.71 11.60
C SER A 414 -10.43 6.24 10.28
N VAL A 415 -9.72 7.35 10.35
CA VAL A 415 -9.35 8.14 9.17
C VAL A 415 -7.87 7.97 8.81
N GLU A 416 -7.62 7.35 7.67
CA GLU A 416 -6.27 6.96 7.23
C GLU A 416 -5.32 8.15 7.05
N SER A 417 -5.81 9.32 6.62
CA SER A 417 -5.00 10.54 6.49
C SER A 417 -4.49 11.05 7.84
N VAL A 418 -5.29 10.92 8.91
CA VAL A 418 -4.89 11.30 10.27
C VAL A 418 -3.86 10.32 10.80
N TYR A 419 -4.12 9.03 10.68
CA TYR A 419 -3.16 7.99 11.05
C TYR A 419 -1.81 8.19 10.34
N ASN A 420 -1.83 8.38 9.02
CA ASN A 420 -0.62 8.61 8.22
C ASN A 420 0.11 9.91 8.62
N ALA A 421 -0.61 10.96 9.03
CA ALA A 421 0.00 12.19 9.50
C ALA A 421 0.81 11.95 10.79
N PHE A 422 0.22 11.25 11.77
CA PHE A 422 0.88 10.88 13.03
C PHE A 422 2.02 9.88 12.84
N GLN A 423 1.84 8.89 11.95
CA GLN A 423 2.90 7.93 11.62
C GLN A 423 4.10 8.63 10.96
N SER A 424 3.85 9.59 10.06
CA SER A 424 4.92 10.27 9.32
C SER A 424 5.86 11.10 10.20
N THR A 425 5.40 11.53 11.38
CA THR A 425 6.22 12.23 12.38
C THR A 425 6.79 11.28 13.43
N GLY A 426 6.37 10.01 13.42
CA GLY A 426 6.74 9.00 14.39
C GLY A 426 6.20 9.29 15.79
N ASP A 427 5.01 9.90 15.89
CA ASP A 427 4.44 10.38 17.16
C ASP A 427 4.32 9.27 18.23
N TYR A 428 4.23 8.00 17.80
CA TYR A 428 4.15 6.84 18.69
C TYR A 428 5.47 6.56 19.45
N ALA A 429 6.62 6.48 18.78
CA ALA A 429 7.91 6.33 19.46
C ALA A 429 8.39 7.63 20.14
N ARG A 430 7.89 8.77 19.65
CA ARG A 430 8.24 10.09 20.14
C ARG A 430 7.68 10.35 21.54
N SER A 431 8.37 11.21 22.29
CA SER A 431 7.80 11.90 23.45
C SER A 431 7.22 13.24 23.03
N ASP A 432 6.13 13.67 23.66
CA ASP A 432 5.69 15.06 23.59
C ASP A 432 6.67 15.98 24.37
N VAL A 433 6.27 17.22 24.65
CA VAL A 433 7.18 18.26 25.13
C VAL A 433 7.86 17.89 26.46
N LEU A 434 7.11 17.30 27.42
CA LEU A 434 7.67 16.82 28.69
C LEU A 434 7.96 15.31 28.65
N GLY A 435 7.21 14.57 27.84
CA GLY A 435 7.14 13.12 27.81
C GLY A 435 5.98 12.64 28.67
N TYR A 436 5.12 11.77 28.13
CA TYR A 436 3.83 11.38 28.72
C TYR A 436 3.88 10.95 30.21
N LEU A 437 4.91 10.21 30.66
CA LEU A 437 5.07 9.89 32.09
C LEU A 437 5.32 11.13 32.96
N ARG A 438 6.08 12.10 32.44
CA ARG A 438 6.32 13.38 33.12
C ARG A 438 5.10 14.28 33.06
N ASP A 439 4.28 14.20 32.01
CA ASP A 439 3.00 14.89 31.98
C ASP A 439 2.08 14.36 33.07
N ILE A 440 1.95 13.04 33.22
CA ILE A 440 1.18 12.44 34.33
C ILE A 440 1.74 12.89 35.69
N ALA A 441 3.06 12.88 35.87
CA ALA A 441 3.68 13.34 37.11
C ALA A 441 3.39 14.81 37.41
N TYR A 442 3.52 15.67 36.40
CA TYR A 442 3.20 17.09 36.49
C TYR A 442 1.72 17.31 36.85
N ILE A 443 0.80 16.60 36.19
CA ILE A 443 -0.64 16.65 36.46
C ILE A 443 -0.94 16.30 37.93
N LEU A 444 -0.35 15.21 38.43
CA LEU A 444 -0.49 14.80 39.83
C LEU A 444 0.06 15.84 40.82
N ASP A 445 1.24 16.41 40.53
CA ASP A 445 1.86 17.45 41.36
C ASP A 445 1.08 18.78 41.32
N GLN A 446 0.22 18.99 40.32
CA GLN A 446 -0.74 20.10 40.27
C GLN A 446 -2.04 19.80 41.06
N GLY A 447 -2.15 18.64 41.69
CA GLY A 447 -3.33 18.23 42.47
C GLY A 447 -4.47 17.66 41.64
N ILE A 448 -4.26 17.41 40.35
CA ILE A 448 -5.24 16.82 39.43
C ILE A 448 -5.20 15.30 39.61
N LYS A 449 -6.37 14.66 39.71
CA LYS A 449 -6.47 13.20 39.88
C LYS A 449 -6.15 12.48 38.58
N VAL A 450 -5.47 11.34 38.66
CA VAL A 450 -5.22 10.47 37.50
C VAL A 450 -5.74 9.07 37.80
N THR A 451 -6.65 8.58 36.95
CA THR A 451 -7.24 7.25 37.04
C THR A 451 -6.93 6.43 35.79
N LEU A 452 -6.07 5.43 35.96
CA LEU A 452 -5.73 4.46 34.93
C LEU A 452 -6.64 3.24 35.07
N VAL A 453 -7.32 2.84 33.99
CA VAL A 453 -8.28 1.72 33.97
C VAL A 453 -7.91 0.79 32.83
N TYR A 454 -7.65 -0.48 33.11
CA TYR A 454 -7.24 -1.44 32.09
C TYR A 454 -8.08 -2.72 32.18
N GLY A 455 -8.73 -3.08 31.08
CA GLY A 455 -9.35 -4.38 30.90
C GLY A 455 -8.29 -5.48 30.83
N ASP A 456 -8.48 -6.56 31.58
CA ASP A 456 -7.46 -7.60 31.74
C ASP A 456 -7.38 -8.62 30.58
N ARG A 457 -8.23 -8.49 29.56
CA ARG A 457 -8.19 -9.28 28.32
C ARG A 457 -7.69 -8.49 27.11
N ASP A 458 -7.48 -7.19 27.23
CA ASP A 458 -6.98 -6.36 26.14
C ASP A 458 -5.52 -6.71 25.82
N PHE A 459 -5.24 -6.91 24.54
CA PHE A 459 -3.86 -7.05 24.05
C PHE A 459 -3.30 -5.70 23.57
N ALA A 460 -4.11 -4.90 22.86
CA ALA A 460 -3.70 -3.67 22.19
C ALA A 460 -2.97 -2.68 23.11
N CYS A 461 -3.53 -2.42 24.29
CA CYS A 461 -2.91 -1.64 25.35
C CYS A 461 -3.08 -2.39 26.68
N ASN A 462 -2.44 -3.56 26.78
CA ASN A 462 -2.67 -4.51 27.88
C ASN A 462 -2.35 -3.95 29.29
N TRP A 463 -3.02 -4.53 30.29
CA TRP A 463 -2.94 -4.09 31.68
C TRP A 463 -1.55 -4.25 32.33
N ILE A 464 -0.71 -5.17 31.83
CA ILE A 464 0.65 -5.36 32.34
C ILE A 464 1.48 -4.10 32.01
N GLY A 465 1.44 -3.66 30.75
CA GLY A 465 2.07 -2.41 30.35
C GLY A 465 1.48 -1.21 31.10
N GLY A 466 0.15 -1.18 31.28
CA GLY A 466 -0.52 -0.14 32.06
C GLY A 466 -0.06 -0.08 33.53
N GLU A 467 0.17 -1.24 34.16
CA GLU A 467 0.70 -1.35 35.52
C GLU A 467 2.13 -0.78 35.57
N GLU A 468 3.00 -1.19 34.64
CA GLU A 468 4.38 -0.69 34.54
C GLU A 468 4.41 0.83 34.37
N VAL A 469 3.55 1.38 33.51
CA VAL A 469 3.37 2.84 33.38
C VAL A 469 3.02 3.46 34.72
N SER A 470 2.05 2.91 35.45
CA SER A 470 1.64 3.47 36.75
C SER A 470 2.79 3.47 37.77
N LEU A 471 3.67 2.47 37.74
CA LEU A 471 4.80 2.36 38.67
C LEU A 471 5.98 3.25 38.27
N ALA A 472 6.10 3.58 36.98
CA ALA A 472 7.18 4.39 36.41
C ALA A 472 6.96 5.91 36.51
N VAL A 473 5.76 6.38 36.85
CA VAL A 473 5.48 7.82 37.04
C VAL A 473 6.22 8.35 38.27
N GLU A 474 7.11 9.31 38.07
CA GLU A 474 7.91 9.95 39.12
C GLU A 474 7.33 11.32 39.52
N TYR A 475 6.45 11.32 40.52
CA TYR A 475 5.81 12.50 41.12
C TYR A 475 6.05 12.56 42.65
N SER A 476 5.60 13.61 43.32
CA SER A 476 5.94 13.87 44.74
C SER A 476 5.58 12.73 45.71
N ASP A 477 4.52 11.97 45.43
CA ASP A 477 4.04 10.86 46.26
C ASP A 477 4.27 9.46 45.63
N ALA A 478 5.13 9.35 44.61
CA ALA A 478 5.34 8.12 43.84
C ALA A 478 5.71 6.91 44.72
N GLU A 479 6.61 7.07 45.68
CA GLU A 479 6.99 5.99 46.61
C GLU A 479 5.82 5.49 47.46
N LYS A 480 4.86 6.37 47.79
CA LYS A 480 3.69 5.98 48.59
C LYS A 480 2.68 5.22 47.75
N PHE A 481 2.50 5.61 46.48
CA PHE A 481 1.71 4.82 45.53
C PHE A 481 2.35 3.45 45.26
N ARG A 482 3.67 3.39 45.06
CA ARG A 482 4.40 2.11 44.90
C ARG A 482 4.27 1.20 46.13
N ALA A 483 4.18 1.79 47.33
CA ALA A 483 3.97 1.06 48.57
C ALA A 483 2.51 0.61 48.81
N ALA A 484 1.53 1.21 48.14
CA ALA A 484 0.12 0.83 48.27
C ALA A 484 -0.13 -0.57 47.67
N GLY A 485 -0.97 -1.36 48.37
CA GLY A 485 -1.34 -2.70 47.93
C GLY A 485 -2.61 -2.70 47.07
N TYR A 486 -2.89 -3.81 46.40
CA TYR A 486 -4.10 -4.01 45.62
C TYR A 486 -5.29 -4.42 46.49
N ALA A 487 -6.35 -3.61 46.48
CA ALA A 487 -7.63 -3.90 47.10
C ALA A 487 -8.65 -4.41 46.07
N ASP A 488 -9.74 -5.00 46.57
CA ASP A 488 -10.90 -5.36 45.75
C ASP A 488 -11.57 -4.11 45.20
N LEU A 489 -11.84 -4.09 43.90
CA LEU A 489 -12.69 -3.09 43.26
C LEU A 489 -14.14 -3.57 43.34
N HIS A 490 -14.88 -3.10 44.34
CA HIS A 490 -16.29 -3.44 44.50
C HIS A 490 -17.12 -2.66 43.50
N THR A 491 -17.76 -3.35 42.55
CA THR A 491 -18.72 -2.74 41.63
C THR A 491 -20.01 -2.41 42.40
N ASN A 492 -20.48 -3.39 43.17
CA ASN A 492 -21.61 -3.27 44.10
C ASN A 492 -21.39 -4.20 45.32
N ASP A 493 -22.40 -4.34 46.18
CA ASP A 493 -22.31 -5.16 47.41
C ASP A 493 -22.00 -6.65 47.15
N THR A 494 -22.27 -7.14 45.94
CA THR A 494 -22.21 -8.57 45.61
C THR A 494 -21.16 -8.93 44.57
N TYR A 495 -20.57 -7.94 43.87
CA TYR A 495 -19.67 -8.17 42.76
C TYR A 495 -18.38 -7.36 42.90
N VAL A 496 -17.25 -8.05 42.76
CA VAL A 496 -15.92 -7.46 42.66
C VAL A 496 -15.54 -7.46 41.17
N GLY A 497 -15.50 -6.29 40.57
CA GLY A 497 -15.25 -6.12 39.14
C GLY A 497 -13.76 -6.03 38.77
N GLY A 498 -12.86 -6.06 39.75
CA GLY A 498 -11.42 -5.91 39.48
C GLY A 498 -10.56 -5.79 40.73
N LYS A 499 -9.33 -5.34 40.51
CA LYS A 499 -8.40 -4.92 41.57
C LYS A 499 -7.96 -3.49 41.34
N ILE A 500 -7.70 -2.78 42.43
CA ILE A 500 -7.31 -1.38 42.39
C ILE A 500 -6.15 -1.12 43.35
N ARG A 501 -5.16 -0.37 42.87
CA ARG A 501 -4.13 0.26 43.69
C ARG A 501 -4.40 1.76 43.68
N GLN A 502 -4.49 2.38 44.85
CA GLN A 502 -4.71 3.81 44.96
C GLN A 502 -3.90 4.39 46.12
N TYR A 503 -3.26 5.53 45.87
CA TYR A 503 -2.75 6.41 46.90
C TYR A 503 -3.10 7.86 46.54
N GLY A 504 -3.88 8.51 47.41
CA GLY A 504 -4.38 9.86 47.20
C GLY A 504 -5.05 10.02 45.83
N ASN A 505 -4.47 10.91 45.01
CA ASN A 505 -4.97 11.30 43.70
C ASN A 505 -4.60 10.35 42.55
N PHE A 506 -3.76 9.33 42.79
CA PHE A 506 -3.33 8.41 41.73
C PHE A 506 -3.88 7.00 41.97
N SER A 507 -4.43 6.41 40.91
CA SER A 507 -5.05 5.08 40.96
C SER A 507 -4.82 4.29 39.67
N PHE A 508 -4.59 2.99 39.82
CA PHE A 508 -4.52 2.01 38.73
C PHE A 508 -5.49 0.84 38.99
N ALA A 509 -6.43 0.65 38.07
CA ALA A 509 -7.46 -0.38 38.11
C ALA A 509 -7.20 -1.44 37.02
N ARG A 510 -7.12 -2.71 37.44
CA ARG A 510 -7.26 -3.87 36.56
C ARG A 510 -8.70 -4.36 36.62
N VAL A 511 -9.45 -4.18 35.55
CA VAL A 511 -10.86 -4.56 35.45
C VAL A 511 -10.98 -5.95 34.84
N PHE A 512 -11.67 -6.84 35.53
CA PHE A 512 -11.79 -8.23 35.14
C PHE A 512 -12.77 -8.44 34.00
N GLN A 513 -12.49 -9.43 33.15
CA GLN A 513 -13.39 -9.87 32.07
C GLN A 513 -13.72 -8.75 31.09
N ALA A 514 -12.75 -7.86 30.83
CA ALA A 514 -12.90 -6.74 29.93
C ALA A 514 -11.77 -6.70 28.89
N GLY A 515 -12.14 -6.52 27.63
CA GLY A 515 -11.21 -6.19 26.54
C GLY A 515 -10.87 -4.69 26.53
N HIS A 516 -10.52 -4.19 25.35
CA HIS A 516 -10.05 -2.82 25.13
C HIS A 516 -11.08 -1.76 25.58
N GLU A 517 -12.32 -1.88 25.10
CA GLU A 517 -13.44 -1.00 25.43
C GLU A 517 -14.08 -1.32 26.78
N VAL A 518 -13.37 -1.08 27.89
CA VAL A 518 -13.81 -1.49 29.25
C VAL A 518 -15.27 -1.16 29.57
N PRO A 519 -15.81 0.05 29.26
CA PRO A 519 -17.21 0.35 29.57
C PRO A 519 -18.22 -0.48 28.74
N ALA A 520 -17.83 -1.06 27.61
CA ALA A 520 -18.68 -1.97 26.87
C ALA A 520 -18.76 -3.36 27.54
N TYR A 521 -17.62 -3.88 28.00
CA TYR A 521 -17.52 -5.19 28.65
C TYR A 521 -18.04 -5.19 30.09
N GLN A 522 -17.71 -4.14 30.85
CA GLN A 522 -17.98 -4.01 32.28
C GLN A 522 -18.64 -2.66 32.59
N PRO A 523 -19.86 -2.39 32.07
CA PRO A 523 -20.49 -1.08 32.12
C PRO A 523 -20.73 -0.56 33.54
N GLU A 524 -21.21 -1.42 34.46
CA GLU A 524 -21.44 -1.03 35.86
C GLU A 524 -20.13 -0.73 36.60
N THR A 525 -19.11 -1.58 36.43
CA THR A 525 -17.79 -1.40 37.05
C THR A 525 -17.11 -0.14 36.53
N SER A 526 -17.10 0.08 35.21
CA SER A 526 -16.54 1.29 34.59
C SER A 526 -17.24 2.56 35.08
N PHE A 527 -18.58 2.54 35.11
CA PHE A 527 -19.36 3.64 35.66
C PHE A 527 -19.06 3.92 37.13
N ALA A 528 -18.89 2.87 37.95
CA ALA A 528 -18.52 3.01 39.35
C ALA A 528 -17.14 3.68 39.52
N ILE A 529 -16.14 3.28 38.74
CA ILE A 529 -14.82 3.93 38.74
C ILE A 529 -14.96 5.40 38.36
N PHE A 530 -15.58 5.69 37.21
CA PHE A 530 -15.79 7.05 36.70
C PHE A 530 -16.46 7.94 37.75
N ASN A 531 -17.61 7.50 38.28
CA ASN A 531 -18.39 8.28 39.21
C ASN A 531 -17.64 8.52 40.54
N ARG A 532 -16.91 7.53 41.05
CA ARG A 532 -16.10 7.67 42.28
C ARG A 532 -14.93 8.64 42.10
N SER A 533 -14.25 8.56 40.96
CA SER A 533 -13.17 9.50 40.61
C SER A 533 -13.68 10.94 40.60
N LEU A 534 -14.82 11.22 39.96
CA LEU A 534 -15.39 12.57 39.92
C LEU A 534 -15.98 13.04 41.25
N SER A 535 -16.47 12.11 42.07
CA SER A 535 -17.11 12.42 43.36
C SER A 535 -16.13 12.54 44.53
N ASN A 536 -14.82 12.47 44.29
CA ASN A 536 -13.79 12.49 45.34
C ASN A 536 -13.98 11.37 46.38
N LEU A 537 -14.22 10.16 45.89
CA LEU A 537 -14.33 8.96 46.71
C LEU A 537 -13.18 8.00 46.42
N ASP A 538 -12.89 7.10 47.36
CA ASP A 538 -12.00 5.97 47.07
C ASP A 538 -12.60 5.12 45.94
N ILE A 539 -11.76 4.69 45.01
CA ILE A 539 -12.24 3.94 43.85
C ILE A 539 -12.62 2.52 44.26
N ALA A 540 -11.95 1.94 45.27
CA ALA A 540 -12.17 0.57 45.73
C ALA A 540 -13.61 0.30 46.19
N THR A 541 -14.17 1.18 47.03
CA THR A 541 -15.47 0.97 47.68
C THR A 541 -16.47 2.08 47.44
N GLY A 542 -16.01 3.32 47.20
CA GLY A 542 -16.87 4.50 47.08
C GLY A 542 -17.41 5.01 48.41
N ASN A 543 -16.81 4.65 49.55
CA ASN A 543 -17.32 4.97 50.90
C ASN A 543 -16.43 5.96 51.68
N ILE A 544 -15.21 6.22 51.21
CA ILE A 544 -14.22 7.05 51.87
C ILE A 544 -14.00 8.30 51.03
N SER A 545 -14.20 9.47 51.64
CA SER A 545 -13.90 10.75 50.97
C SER A 545 -12.39 10.95 50.84
N THR A 546 -11.91 11.10 49.61
CA THR A 546 -10.50 11.42 49.32
C THR A 546 -10.17 12.89 49.55
N VAL A 547 -11.17 13.77 49.68
CA VAL A 547 -10.97 15.15 50.10
C VAL A 547 -10.73 15.24 51.62
N GLU A 548 -11.50 14.49 52.42
CA GLU A 548 -11.29 14.45 53.87
C GLU A 548 -10.05 13.63 54.26
N ASN A 549 -9.73 12.60 53.49
CA ASN A 549 -8.55 11.77 53.65
C ASN A 549 -7.68 11.80 52.38
N ALA A 550 -6.99 12.93 52.16
CA ALA A 550 -6.11 13.16 51.00
C ALA A 550 -4.96 12.14 50.88
N THR A 551 -4.62 11.44 51.96
CA THR A 551 -3.59 10.39 52.00
C THR A 551 -4.18 8.99 52.03
N TYR A 552 -5.43 8.81 51.57
CA TYR A 552 -6.05 7.50 51.44
C TYR A 552 -5.11 6.55 50.67
N THR A 553 -5.00 5.31 51.15
CA THR A 553 -4.17 4.28 50.56
C THR A 553 -4.93 2.97 50.56
N THR A 554 -4.83 2.20 49.49
CA THR A 554 -5.31 0.82 49.46
C THR A 554 -4.31 -0.10 50.18
N GLU A 555 -4.84 -1.16 50.79
CA GLU A 555 -4.07 -2.21 51.47
C GLU A 555 -4.32 -3.55 50.79
N GLY A 556 -3.27 -4.36 50.62
CA GLY A 556 -3.36 -5.67 49.98
C GLY A 556 -2.02 -6.15 49.39
N PRO A 557 -2.02 -7.20 48.56
CA PRO A 557 -0.83 -7.69 47.88
C PRO A 557 -0.20 -6.64 46.96
N SER A 558 1.12 -6.71 46.76
CA SER A 558 1.84 -5.77 45.88
C SER A 558 1.68 -6.08 44.38
N SER A 559 0.98 -7.15 44.02
CA SER A 559 0.78 -7.62 42.65
C SER A 559 -0.58 -8.28 42.53
N THR A 560 -1.10 -8.39 41.30
CA THR A 560 -2.35 -9.10 40.99
C THR A 560 -2.17 -10.30 40.07
N TRP A 561 -0.92 -10.70 39.78
CA TRP A 561 -0.62 -11.82 38.89
C TRP A 561 -1.15 -13.18 39.39
N ASP A 562 -1.34 -13.33 40.69
CA ASP A 562 -1.97 -14.50 41.32
C ASP A 562 -3.50 -14.53 41.16
N VAL A 563 -4.09 -13.44 40.65
CA VAL A 563 -5.52 -13.35 40.37
C VAL A 563 -5.79 -13.72 38.92
N GLU A 564 -6.03 -15.01 38.72
CA GLU A 564 -6.38 -15.62 37.44
C GLU A 564 -7.91 -15.64 37.23
N ASN A 565 -8.32 -15.58 35.96
CA ASN A 565 -9.72 -15.60 35.55
C ASN A 565 -9.93 -16.68 34.49
N GLU A 566 -11.05 -17.40 34.54
CA GLU A 566 -11.43 -18.29 33.42
C GLU A 566 -11.84 -17.44 32.21
N PRO A 567 -11.36 -17.76 30.99
CA PRO A 567 -11.77 -17.06 29.79
C PRO A 567 -13.25 -17.33 29.49
N PRO A 568 -14.02 -16.33 29.04
CA PRO A 568 -15.40 -16.54 28.63
C PRO A 568 -15.46 -17.51 27.44
N PRO A 569 -16.63 -18.12 27.16
CA PRO A 569 -16.85 -18.81 25.90
C PRO A 569 -16.58 -17.87 24.72
N MET A 570 -15.82 -18.36 23.74
CA MET A 570 -15.50 -17.60 22.54
C MET A 570 -16.80 -17.25 21.78
N PRO A 571 -17.06 -15.96 21.49
CA PRO A 571 -18.27 -15.57 20.77
C PRO A 571 -18.18 -15.94 19.28
N GLU A 572 -19.33 -16.19 18.66
CA GLU A 572 -19.41 -16.49 17.23
C GLU A 572 -19.31 -15.20 16.39
N PRO A 573 -18.43 -15.15 15.37
CA PRO A 573 -18.31 -13.99 14.50
C PRO A 573 -19.62 -13.59 13.82
N THR A 574 -19.88 -12.28 13.74
CA THR A 574 -21.04 -11.69 13.07
C THR A 574 -20.57 -10.74 11.98
N CYS A 575 -20.73 -11.12 10.71
CA CYS A 575 -20.35 -10.30 9.57
C CYS A 575 -21.27 -9.07 9.40
N TYR A 576 -20.69 -7.89 9.58
CA TYR A 576 -21.35 -6.59 9.48
C TYR A 576 -20.80 -5.79 8.30
N VAL A 577 -21.66 -5.45 7.35
CA VAL A 577 -21.32 -4.95 6.02
C VAL A 577 -20.56 -3.62 6.03
N LEU A 578 -20.76 -2.78 7.03
CA LEU A 578 -20.02 -1.51 7.13
C LEU A 578 -18.63 -1.67 7.75
N ALA A 579 -18.30 -2.86 8.27
CA ALA A 579 -17.03 -3.22 8.90
C ALA A 579 -16.49 -4.54 8.30
N LEU A 580 -16.46 -4.65 6.96
CA LEU A 580 -16.20 -5.89 6.22
C LEU A 580 -14.97 -6.64 6.72
N TRP A 581 -13.80 -6.00 6.67
CA TRP A 581 -12.54 -6.69 7.01
C TRP A 581 -12.33 -6.91 8.51
N ALA A 582 -13.09 -6.22 9.37
CA ALA A 582 -13.05 -6.42 10.81
C ALA A 582 -13.97 -7.56 11.26
N THR A 583 -15.02 -7.87 10.51
CA THR A 583 -16.12 -8.73 10.98
C THR A 583 -16.49 -9.89 10.05
N CYS A 584 -16.03 -9.89 8.80
CA CYS A 584 -16.39 -10.87 7.77
C CYS A 584 -15.18 -11.68 7.29
N THR A 585 -15.43 -12.93 6.93
CA THR A 585 -14.45 -13.77 6.24
C THR A 585 -14.29 -13.37 4.77
N GLU A 586 -13.18 -13.75 4.12
CA GLU A 586 -12.94 -13.46 2.69
C GLU A 586 -14.08 -13.95 1.78
N ASP A 587 -14.62 -15.14 2.05
CA ASP A 587 -15.74 -15.72 1.29
C ASP A 587 -17.03 -14.89 1.45
N GLU A 588 -17.30 -14.42 2.67
CA GLU A 588 -18.44 -13.54 2.95
C GLU A 588 -18.28 -12.18 2.25
N VAL A 589 -17.08 -11.58 2.30
CA VAL A 589 -16.77 -10.34 1.56
C VAL A 589 -16.97 -10.56 0.06
N GLY A 590 -16.51 -11.68 -0.49
CA GLY A 590 -16.74 -12.05 -1.89
C GLY A 590 -18.23 -12.18 -2.25
N ALA A 591 -19.03 -12.78 -1.38
CA ALA A 591 -20.48 -12.92 -1.54
C ALA A 591 -21.25 -11.57 -1.43
N ILE A 592 -20.75 -10.64 -0.62
CA ILE A 592 -21.30 -9.29 -0.50
C ILE A 592 -20.95 -8.48 -1.76
N ALA A 593 -19.69 -8.52 -2.21
CA ALA A 593 -19.21 -7.79 -3.38
C ALA A 593 -19.86 -8.24 -4.69
N ASN A 594 -20.18 -9.53 -4.84
CA ASN A 594 -20.86 -10.06 -6.03
C ASN A 594 -22.40 -9.95 -5.97
N GLY A 595 -22.96 -9.46 -4.86
CA GLY A 595 -24.40 -9.28 -4.66
C GLY A 595 -25.21 -10.55 -4.42
N THR A 596 -24.56 -11.67 -4.07
CA THR A 596 -25.24 -12.95 -3.78
C THR A 596 -25.63 -13.14 -2.32
N ALA A 597 -25.02 -12.36 -1.43
CA ALA A 597 -25.32 -12.31 0.00
C ALA A 597 -26.74 -11.78 0.29
N LEU A 598 -27.42 -12.41 1.27
CA LEU A 598 -28.63 -11.86 1.86
C LEU A 598 -28.23 -10.98 3.05
N ILE A 599 -28.53 -9.68 2.97
CA ILE A 599 -28.18 -8.71 4.01
C ILE A 599 -29.47 -8.14 4.59
N GLU A 600 -29.56 -8.13 5.91
CA GLU A 600 -30.65 -7.50 6.67
C GLU A 600 -30.02 -6.60 7.73
N ASN A 601 -30.42 -5.31 7.76
CA ASN A 601 -29.88 -4.32 8.71
C ASN A 601 -28.34 -4.31 8.78
N TYR A 602 -27.70 -4.36 7.61
CA TYR A 602 -26.24 -4.44 7.45
C TYR A 602 -25.58 -5.74 7.98
N ILE A 603 -26.35 -6.74 8.41
CA ILE A 603 -25.85 -8.03 8.89
C ILE A 603 -26.05 -9.08 7.79
N LEU A 604 -25.02 -9.92 7.57
CA LEU A 604 -25.14 -11.06 6.66
C LEU A 604 -26.01 -12.17 7.29
N VAL A 605 -27.13 -12.50 6.64
CA VAL A 605 -28.04 -13.57 7.10
C VAL A 605 -27.61 -14.91 6.52
N LYS A 606 -27.07 -15.80 7.37
CA LYS A 606 -26.76 -17.18 6.99
C LYS A 606 -28.07 -17.94 6.70
N LYS A 607 -28.20 -18.58 5.53
CA LYS A 607 -29.35 -19.45 5.24
C LYS A 607 -29.27 -20.71 6.10
N ASP A 608 -30.33 -21.02 6.85
CA ASP A 608 -30.47 -22.30 7.54
C ASP A 608 -30.52 -23.45 6.52
N ASP A 609 -29.38 -24.11 6.30
CA ASP A 609 -29.34 -25.40 5.61
C ASP A 609 -29.79 -26.49 6.58
N ASN A 610 -31.10 -26.67 6.65
CA ASN A 610 -31.71 -27.80 7.31
C ASN A 610 -31.53 -29.07 6.44
N SER A 611 -30.29 -29.55 6.29
CA SER A 611 -30.02 -30.93 5.87
C SER A 611 -28.62 -31.41 6.29
N THR A 612 -28.65 -32.48 7.10
CA THR A 612 -27.56 -33.41 7.45
C THR A 612 -26.42 -32.92 8.33
N GLN A 613 -26.57 -33.21 9.63
CA GLN A 613 -25.47 -33.38 10.60
C GLN A 613 -24.37 -34.29 10.02
N SER A 614 -23.13 -33.80 10.06
CA SER A 614 -21.91 -34.61 10.06
C SER A 614 -21.05 -34.15 11.25
N PRO A 615 -20.32 -35.05 11.94
CA PRO A 615 -19.65 -34.75 13.20
C PRO A 615 -18.44 -33.81 13.02
N PRO A 616 -17.96 -33.16 14.10
CA PRO A 616 -16.95 -32.11 14.01
C PRO A 616 -15.61 -32.68 13.52
N HIS A 617 -15.04 -32.05 12.50
CA HIS A 617 -13.66 -32.28 12.10
C HIS A 617 -12.75 -31.40 12.96
N GLU A 618 -12.02 -32.03 13.88
CA GLU A 618 -10.80 -31.51 14.47
C GLU A 618 -9.72 -31.30 13.40
N ASN A 619 -8.93 -30.23 13.59
CA ASN A 619 -7.60 -29.98 13.04
C ASN A 619 -7.49 -29.72 11.53
N SER A 620 -7.74 -28.46 11.14
CA SER A 620 -7.00 -27.79 10.07
C SER A 620 -6.91 -26.30 10.36
N ALA A 621 -5.70 -25.81 10.65
CA ALA A 621 -5.41 -24.40 10.86
C ALA A 621 -5.85 -23.58 9.63
N PRO A 622 -6.66 -22.51 9.81
CA PRO A 622 -6.92 -21.56 8.74
C PRO A 622 -5.64 -20.78 8.43
N ALA A 623 -5.42 -20.48 7.14
CA ALA A 623 -4.33 -19.63 6.69
C ALA A 623 -4.52 -18.22 7.28
N VAL A 624 -3.56 -17.79 8.10
CA VAL A 624 -3.55 -16.48 8.75
C VAL A 624 -3.00 -15.45 7.77
N MET A 625 -3.76 -14.39 7.48
CA MET A 625 -3.27 -13.19 6.81
C MET A 625 -3.75 -11.91 7.51
N LYS A 626 -2.79 -11.29 8.23
CA LYS A 626 -2.51 -9.85 8.41
C LYS A 626 -3.67 -8.90 8.71
N HIS A 627 -3.90 -8.62 10.00
CA HIS A 627 -4.38 -7.30 10.44
C HIS A 627 -3.22 -6.32 10.53
N GLY A 628 -2.98 -5.60 9.45
CA GLY A 628 -2.54 -4.21 9.52
C GLY A 628 -3.74 -3.36 9.12
N CYS A 629 -3.95 -2.26 9.83
CA CYS A 629 -4.87 -1.20 9.46
C CYS A 629 -4.83 -0.94 7.93
N SER A 630 -6.01 -0.98 7.30
CA SER A 630 -6.33 -0.64 5.89
C SER A 630 -5.49 -1.32 4.78
N THR A 631 -6.07 -2.31 4.08
CA THR A 631 -5.93 -2.64 2.64
C THR A 631 -6.65 -3.99 2.39
N TYR A 632 -7.58 -4.17 1.42
CA TYR A 632 -7.24 -4.65 0.07
C TYR A 632 -8.39 -4.67 -0.96
N ALA A 633 -7.97 -4.53 -2.21
CA ALA A 633 -8.74 -4.35 -3.44
C ALA A 633 -9.43 -5.59 -4.05
N LEU A 634 -10.46 -5.30 -4.90
CA LEU A 634 -10.85 -5.94 -6.19
C LEU A 634 -10.30 -7.36 -6.49
N THR A 635 -11.12 -8.36 -6.83
CA THR A 635 -11.73 -8.53 -8.17
C THR A 635 -12.54 -9.84 -8.27
N SER A 636 -13.62 -9.86 -9.07
CA SER A 636 -13.78 -10.79 -10.20
C SER A 636 -15.12 -10.60 -10.94
N PHE A 637 -15.10 -10.49 -12.26
CA PHE A 637 -16.23 -10.90 -13.12
C PHE A 637 -15.72 -11.52 -14.45
N PRO A 638 -16.53 -12.37 -15.08
CA PRO A 638 -16.13 -13.38 -16.06
C PRO A 638 -16.32 -12.93 -17.51
N HIS A 639 -15.73 -13.72 -18.42
CA HIS A 639 -16.04 -13.74 -19.85
C HIS A 639 -17.54 -13.92 -20.12
N PRO A 640 -18.10 -13.22 -21.13
CA PRO A 640 -18.52 -13.94 -22.33
C PRO A 640 -18.35 -13.16 -23.65
N PHE A 641 -18.66 -13.87 -24.75
CA PHE A 641 -18.91 -13.43 -26.12
C PHE A 641 -17.79 -13.49 -27.17
N ALA A 642 -17.77 -14.65 -27.84
CA ALA A 642 -17.61 -14.73 -29.28
C ALA A 642 -18.96 -14.43 -29.98
N ARG A 643 -18.99 -13.47 -30.91
CA ARG A 643 -19.50 -13.62 -32.31
C ARG A 643 -19.77 -12.27 -33.00
N SER A 644 -19.45 -12.29 -34.30
CA SER A 644 -20.12 -11.57 -35.39
C SER A 644 -19.90 -10.07 -35.51
N LEU A 645 -18.97 -9.68 -36.37
CA LEU A 645 -19.15 -8.54 -37.27
C LEU A 645 -18.68 -8.93 -38.68
N ASN A 646 -19.66 -9.20 -39.53
CA ASN A 646 -19.53 -9.20 -40.98
C ASN A 646 -19.26 -7.77 -41.44
N ALA A 647 -18.19 -7.57 -42.20
CA ALA A 647 -18.06 -6.47 -43.13
C ALA A 647 -17.53 -7.02 -44.46
N ASN A 648 -18.46 -7.22 -45.41
CA ASN A 648 -18.16 -7.34 -46.83
C ASN A 648 -17.91 -5.94 -47.41
N ILE A 649 -17.25 -5.91 -48.58
CA ILE A 649 -16.97 -4.81 -49.54
C ILE A 649 -15.46 -4.47 -49.53
N VAL A 650 -14.71 -4.47 -50.64
CA VAL A 650 -14.95 -4.78 -52.06
C VAL A 650 -13.59 -5.13 -52.70
N SER A 651 -13.65 -6.00 -53.70
CA SER A 651 -12.64 -6.40 -54.66
C SER A 651 -11.95 -5.25 -55.40
N ILE A 652 -10.65 -5.39 -55.67
CA ILE A 652 -10.02 -4.88 -56.89
C ILE A 652 -9.21 -6.03 -57.50
N GLU A 653 -9.75 -6.58 -58.58
CA GLU A 653 -9.03 -7.39 -59.56
C GLU A 653 -8.00 -6.54 -60.31
N ASN A 654 -6.89 -7.17 -60.69
CA ASN A 654 -6.27 -7.05 -62.02
C ASN A 654 -5.23 -8.16 -62.18
N ASP A 655 -5.64 -9.22 -62.87
CA ASP A 655 -4.80 -10.01 -63.81
C ASP A 655 -4.89 -9.27 -65.18
N PRO A 656 -4.17 -9.58 -66.29
CA PRO A 656 -3.40 -10.80 -66.60
C PRO A 656 -2.07 -10.61 -67.40
N ASP A 657 -1.28 -11.67 -67.55
CA ASP A 657 -0.86 -12.22 -68.86
C ASP A 657 0.31 -13.27 -68.81
N ILE A 658 -0.01 -14.51 -69.23
CA ILE A 658 0.61 -15.32 -70.34
C ILE A 658 2.12 -15.68 -70.24
N ASP A 659 2.67 -16.88 -70.51
CA ASP A 659 2.24 -18.16 -71.14
C ASP A 659 3.14 -19.33 -70.69
N VAL A 660 2.68 -20.53 -71.02
CA VAL A 660 3.20 -21.90 -70.84
C VAL A 660 4.38 -22.26 -71.76
N LYS A 661 5.35 -23.11 -71.31
CA LYS A 661 5.84 -24.31 -72.05
C LYS A 661 6.93 -25.16 -71.34
N GLY A 662 6.47 -26.36 -70.97
CA GLY A 662 7.08 -27.70 -70.91
C GLY A 662 8.55 -28.05 -71.25
N LYS A 663 8.97 -29.11 -70.54
CA LYS A 663 9.83 -30.27 -70.89
C LYS A 663 11.22 -30.39 -70.21
N THR A 664 11.22 -31.24 -69.18
CA THR A 664 12.06 -32.43 -68.88
C THR A 664 13.49 -32.59 -69.40
N GLU A 665 14.28 -33.24 -68.51
CA GLU A 665 15.61 -33.87 -68.62
C GLU A 665 16.78 -32.93 -68.23
N THR A 666 17.69 -33.24 -67.30
CA THR A 666 18.23 -34.51 -66.76
C THR A 666 18.81 -34.27 -65.36
N GLU A 667 18.78 -35.28 -64.50
CA GLU A 667 19.48 -35.36 -63.20
C GLU A 667 20.99 -35.09 -63.34
N THR A 668 21.51 -34.21 -62.48
CA THR A 668 22.84 -34.33 -61.90
C THR A 668 22.74 -34.01 -60.41
N ASP A 669 23.23 -34.96 -59.61
CA ASP A 669 23.15 -35.03 -58.15
C ASP A 669 23.52 -33.71 -57.44
N VAL A 670 22.57 -33.12 -56.72
CA VAL A 670 22.81 -32.06 -55.74
C VAL A 670 22.15 -32.51 -54.44
N GLU A 671 22.99 -32.66 -53.41
CA GLU A 671 22.71 -32.99 -52.01
C GLU A 671 21.24 -33.22 -51.62
N SER A 672 20.98 -34.43 -51.13
CA SER A 672 19.72 -34.88 -50.53
C SER A 672 19.03 -33.78 -49.70
N PRO A 673 17.74 -33.47 -49.95
CA PRO A 673 16.99 -32.56 -49.10
C PRO A 673 16.95 -33.16 -47.69
N VAL A 674 17.22 -32.35 -46.67
CA VAL A 674 16.92 -32.73 -45.28
C VAL A 674 15.42 -33.00 -45.21
N ASP A 675 15.03 -34.26 -45.30
CA ASP A 675 13.64 -34.69 -45.19
C ASP A 675 13.19 -34.42 -43.76
N ILE A 676 12.33 -33.42 -43.59
CA ILE A 676 11.78 -33.07 -42.29
C ILE A 676 10.89 -34.25 -41.85
N PRO A 677 11.18 -34.93 -40.74
CA PRO A 677 10.40 -36.06 -40.26
C PRO A 677 8.92 -35.68 -40.10
N GLN A 678 7.96 -36.53 -40.48
CA GLN A 678 6.55 -36.24 -40.25
C GLN A 678 6.18 -36.42 -38.77
N LEU A 679 5.53 -35.40 -38.18
CA LEU A 679 4.99 -35.49 -36.84
C LEU A 679 3.79 -36.46 -36.82
N THR A 680 3.92 -37.57 -36.09
CA THR A 680 2.91 -38.64 -36.04
C THR A 680 1.82 -38.42 -34.99
N LYS A 681 2.13 -37.69 -33.91
CA LYS A 681 1.27 -37.52 -32.72
C LYS A 681 0.77 -36.09 -32.49
N THR A 682 1.27 -35.11 -33.22
CA THR A 682 0.96 -33.69 -33.02
C THR A 682 1.06 -32.91 -34.34
N THR A 683 0.66 -31.63 -34.34
CA THR A 683 0.84 -30.73 -35.48
C THR A 683 1.93 -29.72 -35.19
N GLU A 684 2.58 -29.18 -36.23
CA GLU A 684 3.60 -28.13 -36.08
C GLU A 684 3.09 -26.95 -35.26
N ARG A 685 1.84 -26.51 -35.48
CA ARG A 685 1.23 -25.42 -34.70
C ARG A 685 1.14 -25.73 -33.21
N LYS A 686 0.74 -26.95 -32.85
CA LYS A 686 0.67 -27.40 -31.44
C LYS A 686 2.06 -27.56 -30.84
N LEU A 687 3.02 -28.08 -31.59
CA LEU A 687 4.41 -28.19 -31.17
C LEU A 687 5.05 -26.81 -30.94
N MET A 688 4.87 -25.86 -31.86
CA MET A 688 5.37 -24.49 -31.67
C MET A 688 4.67 -23.78 -30.51
N SER A 689 3.39 -24.04 -30.25
CA SER A 689 2.70 -23.51 -29.05
C SER A 689 3.26 -24.13 -27.76
N LYS A 690 3.61 -25.42 -27.78
CA LYS A 690 4.30 -26.11 -26.68
C LYS A 690 5.69 -25.50 -26.44
N VAL A 691 6.46 -25.25 -27.51
CA VAL A 691 7.75 -24.56 -27.43
C VAL A 691 7.59 -23.14 -26.87
N ASP A 692 6.62 -22.37 -27.36
CA ASP A 692 6.38 -21.00 -26.90
C ASP A 692 6.03 -20.95 -25.40
N LEU A 693 5.24 -21.91 -24.90
CA LEU A 693 4.89 -22.00 -23.48
C LEU A 693 6.09 -22.39 -22.59
N HIS A 694 7.05 -23.14 -23.11
CA HIS A 694 8.22 -23.60 -22.35
C HIS A 694 9.43 -22.68 -22.51
N VAL A 695 9.50 -21.89 -23.57
CA VAL A 695 10.65 -21.01 -23.87
C VAL A 695 10.34 -19.56 -23.48
N LEU A 696 9.22 -18.97 -23.90
CA LEU A 696 8.99 -17.52 -23.71
C LEU A 696 8.77 -17.07 -22.25
N PRO A 697 8.00 -17.79 -21.41
CA PRO A 697 7.80 -17.40 -20.02
C PRO A 697 9.04 -17.54 -19.13
N PHE A 698 10.00 -18.38 -19.54
CA PHE A 698 11.13 -18.80 -18.71
C PHE A 698 12.46 -18.15 -19.12
N LEU A 699 12.47 -17.26 -20.13
CA LEU A 699 13.68 -16.57 -20.61
C LEU A 699 14.12 -15.40 -19.72
N VAL A 700 14.01 -15.54 -18.41
CA VAL A 700 14.58 -14.57 -17.46
C VAL A 700 15.69 -15.29 -16.70
N ASN A 701 16.92 -14.81 -16.88
CA ASN A 701 18.17 -15.26 -16.23
C ASN A 701 18.95 -16.41 -16.89
N ILE A 702 19.67 -16.12 -17.99
CA ILE A 702 20.70 -17.03 -18.55
C ILE A 702 21.93 -16.24 -18.97
N SER A 703 23.11 -16.59 -18.46
CA SER A 703 24.39 -15.91 -18.79
C SER A 703 25.28 -16.71 -19.75
N ASN A 704 26.05 -15.97 -20.55
CA ASN A 704 26.83 -16.43 -21.72
C ASN A 704 28.12 -17.23 -21.42
N ALA A 705 28.40 -17.61 -20.19
CA ALA A 705 29.72 -18.13 -19.81
C ALA A 705 29.95 -19.63 -20.11
N VAL A 706 28.90 -20.37 -20.50
CA VAL A 706 29.00 -21.72 -21.07
C VAL A 706 29.78 -21.70 -22.40
N LEU A 707 29.68 -20.62 -23.18
CA LEU A 707 30.33 -20.49 -24.49
C LEU A 707 31.86 -20.40 -24.41
N PHE A 708 32.42 -19.94 -23.27
CA PHE A 708 33.86 -19.74 -23.09
C PHE A 708 34.59 -20.94 -22.44
N GLY A 709 33.95 -22.11 -22.32
CA GLY A 709 34.60 -23.35 -21.88
C GLY A 709 34.67 -23.55 -20.36
N LEU A 710 34.11 -22.63 -19.56
CA LEU A 710 34.14 -22.65 -18.10
C LEU A 710 33.51 -23.92 -17.49
N GLN A 711 32.59 -24.57 -18.21
CA GLN A 711 31.99 -25.85 -17.81
C GLN A 711 33.01 -27.00 -17.75
N LYS A 712 34.02 -26.96 -18.63
CA LYS A 712 35.10 -27.96 -18.71
C LYS A 712 36.17 -27.71 -17.65
N ASP A 713 36.41 -26.45 -17.30
CA ASP A 713 37.36 -26.04 -16.25
C ASP A 713 36.84 -26.31 -14.82
N LEU A 714 35.53 -26.41 -14.64
CA LEU A 714 34.86 -26.66 -13.35
C LEU A 714 34.33 -28.10 -13.17
N ASP A 715 34.60 -29.01 -14.12
CA ASP A 715 34.11 -30.42 -14.14
C ASP A 715 32.59 -30.56 -13.96
N ILE A 716 31.82 -29.66 -14.58
CA ILE A 716 30.37 -29.60 -14.45
C ILE A 716 29.71 -30.47 -15.54
N GLN A 717 29.44 -31.74 -15.20
CA GLN A 717 29.03 -32.78 -16.16
C GLN A 717 27.54 -32.78 -16.59
N THR A 718 26.66 -31.95 -16.01
CA THR A 718 25.21 -31.90 -16.34
C THR A 718 24.67 -30.47 -16.45
N GLY A 719 23.87 -30.21 -17.50
CA GLY A 719 23.49 -28.90 -18.06
C GLY A 719 22.47 -28.05 -17.30
N THR A 720 22.66 -27.84 -16.00
CA THR A 720 21.91 -26.84 -15.20
C THR A 720 22.73 -26.22 -14.06
N LYS A 721 23.77 -26.93 -13.59
CA LYS A 721 24.67 -26.54 -12.48
C LYS A 721 25.35 -25.17 -12.64
N TYR A 722 25.50 -24.69 -13.89
CA TYR A 722 26.06 -23.36 -14.15
C TYR A 722 25.04 -22.23 -13.93
N ASN A 723 23.80 -22.44 -14.40
CA ASN A 723 22.68 -21.56 -14.10
C ASN A 723 22.40 -21.53 -12.59
N THR A 724 22.61 -22.65 -11.90
CA THR A 724 22.59 -22.74 -10.43
C THR A 724 23.54 -21.75 -9.76
N ALA A 725 24.78 -21.60 -10.25
CA ALA A 725 25.72 -20.66 -9.65
C ALA A 725 25.25 -19.21 -9.80
N LEU A 726 24.78 -18.79 -10.99
CA LEU A 726 24.31 -17.42 -11.21
C LEU A 726 23.01 -17.08 -10.47
N THR A 727 22.03 -17.99 -10.46
CA THR A 727 20.77 -17.79 -9.71
C THR A 727 21.04 -17.77 -8.20
N ILE A 728 21.96 -18.59 -7.71
CA ILE A 728 22.40 -18.57 -6.29
C ILE A 728 23.15 -17.30 -5.93
N PHE A 729 23.88 -16.63 -6.84
CA PHE A 729 24.54 -15.36 -6.51
C PHE A 729 23.59 -14.15 -6.59
N PHE A 730 22.62 -14.17 -7.50
CA PHE A 730 21.65 -13.08 -7.71
C PHE A 730 20.81 -12.78 -6.45
N VAL A 731 20.29 -13.83 -5.80
CA VAL A 731 19.40 -13.71 -4.63
C VAL A 731 20.11 -13.11 -3.41
N PRO A 732 21.30 -13.60 -2.99
CA PRO A 732 22.12 -12.96 -1.97
C PRO A 732 22.46 -11.51 -2.30
N TYR A 733 22.77 -11.16 -3.55
CA TYR A 733 23.11 -9.77 -3.88
C TYR A 733 21.94 -8.80 -3.65
N ILE A 734 20.72 -9.16 -4.06
CA ILE A 734 19.53 -8.33 -3.78
C ILE A 734 19.28 -8.21 -2.27
N ILE A 735 19.43 -9.30 -1.53
CA ILE A 735 19.25 -9.32 -0.08
C ILE A 735 20.34 -8.50 0.63
N PHE A 736 21.61 -8.68 0.26
CA PHE A 736 22.74 -7.98 0.88
C PHE A 736 22.87 -6.52 0.41
N GLU A 737 22.37 -6.16 -0.77
CA GLU A 737 22.28 -4.76 -1.21
C GLU A 737 21.32 -3.96 -0.32
N GLY A 738 20.22 -4.57 0.14
CA GLY A 738 19.32 -3.97 1.13
C GLY A 738 19.95 -3.76 2.52
N LEU A 739 21.08 -4.42 2.80
CA LEU A 739 21.83 -4.30 4.06
C LEU A 739 22.95 -3.24 4.00
N VAL A 740 23.11 -2.58 2.85
CA VAL A 740 24.13 -1.55 2.66
C VAL A 740 23.71 -0.22 3.27
N GLN A 741 24.50 0.26 4.24
CA GLN A 741 24.24 1.50 4.98
C GLN A 741 25.11 2.70 4.51
N ASN A 742 25.93 2.54 3.47
CA ASN A 742 26.83 3.60 3.00
C ASN A 742 27.02 3.60 1.48
N TRP A 743 27.35 4.79 0.93
CA TRP A 743 27.47 5.02 -0.51
C TRP A 743 28.52 4.12 -1.19
N GLY A 744 29.65 3.87 -0.53
CA GLY A 744 30.71 3.01 -1.05
C GLY A 744 30.25 1.56 -1.22
N GLY A 745 29.54 1.04 -0.21
CA GLY A 745 28.88 -0.27 -0.28
C GLY A 745 27.83 -0.32 -1.39
N LEU A 746 27.05 0.75 -1.59
CA LEU A 746 25.95 0.77 -2.55
C LEU A 746 26.48 0.78 -3.98
N MET A 747 27.56 1.52 -4.22
CA MET A 747 28.26 1.51 -5.51
C MET A 747 28.94 0.15 -5.77
N ALA A 748 29.49 -0.50 -4.75
CA ALA A 748 30.09 -1.82 -4.88
C ALA A 748 29.05 -2.90 -5.19
N THR A 749 27.90 -2.92 -4.49
CA THR A 749 26.81 -3.87 -4.76
C THR A 749 26.16 -3.62 -6.11
N ARG A 750 25.90 -2.36 -6.51
CA ARG A 750 25.40 -1.99 -7.85
C ARG A 750 26.34 -2.41 -8.97
N PHE A 751 27.66 -2.25 -8.77
CA PHE A 751 28.65 -2.71 -9.74
C PHE A 751 28.65 -4.24 -9.87
N LEU A 752 28.60 -4.97 -8.76
CA LEU A 752 28.57 -6.42 -8.76
C LEU A 752 27.27 -6.95 -9.36
N LEU A 753 26.12 -6.38 -9.01
CA LEU A 753 24.82 -6.71 -9.61
C LEU A 753 24.87 -6.54 -11.13
N GLY A 754 25.33 -5.38 -11.61
CA GLY A 754 25.50 -5.13 -13.05
C GLY A 754 26.48 -6.09 -13.73
N LEU A 755 27.58 -6.47 -13.06
CA LEU A 755 28.55 -7.44 -13.56
C LEU A 755 27.94 -8.84 -13.76
N PHE A 756 27.03 -9.26 -12.86
CA PHE A 756 26.37 -10.56 -12.95
C PHE A 756 25.14 -10.54 -13.88
N GLU A 757 24.41 -9.43 -13.97
CA GLU A 757 23.22 -9.28 -14.83
C GLU A 757 23.56 -9.04 -16.31
N THR A 758 24.73 -8.47 -16.63
CA THR A 758 25.07 -8.01 -18.00
C THR A 758 24.96 -9.11 -19.08
N GLY A 759 25.15 -10.37 -18.69
CA GLY A 759 25.07 -11.52 -19.59
C GLY A 759 23.64 -11.98 -19.92
N MET A 760 22.64 -11.57 -19.13
CA MET A 760 21.27 -12.07 -19.21
C MET A 760 20.60 -11.70 -20.53
N PHE A 761 20.43 -10.40 -20.75
CA PHE A 761 19.68 -9.89 -21.90
C PHE A 761 20.23 -10.36 -23.26
N PRO A 762 21.56 -10.33 -23.53
CA PRO A 762 22.10 -10.93 -24.75
C PRO A 762 21.99 -12.46 -24.80
N GLY A 763 22.07 -13.15 -23.65
CA GLY A 763 21.91 -14.60 -23.57
C GLY A 763 20.50 -15.07 -23.96
N CYS A 764 19.46 -14.34 -23.54
CA CYS A 764 18.08 -14.64 -23.91
C CYS A 764 17.85 -14.51 -25.42
N PHE A 765 18.32 -13.43 -26.06
CA PHE A 765 18.20 -13.29 -27.51
C PHE A 765 19.02 -14.31 -28.29
N TYR A 766 20.19 -14.70 -27.78
CA TYR A 766 20.97 -15.79 -28.33
C TYR A 766 20.17 -17.10 -28.31
N LEU A 767 19.61 -17.49 -27.16
CA LEU A 767 18.81 -18.71 -27.05
C LEU A 767 17.56 -18.66 -27.92
N MET A 768 16.84 -17.55 -27.95
CA MET A 768 15.68 -17.40 -28.83
C MET A 768 16.07 -17.54 -30.30
N SER A 769 17.24 -17.04 -30.70
CA SER A 769 17.75 -17.24 -32.06
C SER A 769 18.15 -18.69 -32.37
N CYS A 770 18.27 -19.56 -31.37
CA CYS A 770 18.50 -21.00 -31.52
C CYS A 770 17.20 -21.82 -31.53
N TRP A 771 16.10 -21.30 -30.99
CA TRP A 771 14.82 -22.01 -30.88
C TRP A 771 13.82 -21.73 -32.01
N TYR A 772 14.02 -20.64 -32.75
CA TYR A 772 13.06 -20.14 -33.74
C TYR A 772 13.68 -19.89 -35.10
N THR A 773 12.91 -20.14 -36.17
CA THR A 773 13.33 -19.78 -37.53
C THR A 773 13.26 -18.27 -37.74
N ARG A 774 14.00 -17.77 -38.73
CA ARG A 774 14.08 -16.33 -39.02
C ARG A 774 12.75 -15.65 -39.34
N GLY A 775 11.78 -16.41 -39.87
CA GLY A 775 10.41 -15.95 -40.17
C GLY A 775 9.42 -16.02 -39.00
N GLU A 776 9.84 -16.61 -37.88
CA GLU A 776 9.03 -16.82 -36.68
C GLU A 776 9.54 -16.04 -35.47
N ALA A 777 10.77 -15.56 -35.53
CA ALA A 777 11.47 -14.97 -34.38
C ALA A 777 10.92 -13.60 -33.96
N GLN A 778 10.46 -12.72 -34.86
CA GLN A 778 10.20 -11.32 -34.48
C GLN A 778 9.05 -11.16 -33.50
N LYS A 779 7.91 -11.83 -33.72
CA LYS A 779 6.79 -11.78 -32.76
C LYS A 779 7.25 -12.17 -31.35
N ARG A 780 8.17 -13.11 -31.26
CA ARG A 780 8.67 -13.65 -30.00
C ARG A 780 9.69 -12.71 -29.37
N PHE A 781 10.63 -12.19 -30.16
CA PHE A 781 11.57 -11.17 -29.74
C PHE A 781 10.84 -9.91 -29.24
N SER A 782 9.81 -9.45 -29.96
CA SER A 782 8.99 -8.30 -29.56
C SER A 782 8.10 -8.59 -28.35
N PHE A 783 7.61 -9.83 -28.17
CA PHE A 783 6.89 -10.22 -26.96
C PHE A 783 7.82 -10.25 -25.73
N PHE A 784 9.02 -10.84 -25.86
CA PHE A 784 10.03 -10.86 -24.81
C PHE A 784 10.55 -9.46 -24.47
N PHE A 785 10.83 -8.62 -25.48
CA PHE A 785 11.20 -7.23 -25.25
C PHE A 785 10.05 -6.42 -24.63
N GLY A 786 8.82 -6.69 -25.09
CA GLY A 786 7.59 -6.04 -24.63
C GLY A 786 7.18 -6.40 -23.21
N SER A 787 7.64 -7.53 -22.65
CA SER A 787 7.41 -7.85 -21.25
C SER A 787 8.14 -6.86 -20.32
N ALA A 788 9.34 -6.39 -20.70
CA ALA A 788 10.03 -5.32 -19.98
C ALA A 788 9.30 -3.97 -20.09
N THR A 789 8.68 -3.69 -21.24
CA THR A 789 7.81 -2.52 -21.45
C THR A 789 6.57 -2.55 -20.53
N LEU A 790 5.92 -3.72 -20.40
CA LEU A 790 4.81 -3.92 -19.47
C LEU A 790 5.26 -3.85 -18.02
N ALA A 791 6.41 -4.43 -17.67
CA ALA A 791 7.00 -4.30 -16.34
C ALA A 791 7.29 -2.83 -16.00
N GLY A 792 7.70 -2.01 -16.96
CA GLY A 792 7.82 -0.55 -16.81
C GLY A 792 6.48 0.17 -16.62
N ALA A 793 5.41 -0.29 -17.29
CA ALA A 793 4.06 0.24 -17.14
C ALA A 793 3.49 0.00 -15.73
N PHE A 794 3.80 -1.15 -15.15
CA PHE A 794 3.35 -1.52 -13.81
C PHE A 794 4.43 -1.30 -12.75
N GLY A 795 5.64 -0.85 -13.12
CA GLY A 795 6.80 -0.82 -12.23
C GLY A 795 6.66 0.12 -11.03
N GLY A 796 5.97 1.26 -11.20
CA GLY A 796 5.65 2.17 -10.07
C GLY A 796 4.64 1.56 -9.09
N VAL A 797 3.63 0.88 -9.63
CA VAL A 797 2.56 0.21 -8.86
C VAL A 797 3.08 -1.08 -8.21
N LEU A 798 3.93 -1.84 -8.91
CA LEU A 798 4.62 -3.02 -8.41
C LEU A 798 5.69 -2.66 -7.39
N ALA A 799 6.42 -1.56 -7.55
CA ALA A 799 7.37 -1.09 -6.52
C ALA A 799 6.64 -0.66 -5.25
N PHE A 800 5.46 -0.04 -5.37
CA PHE A 800 4.58 0.24 -4.24
C PHE A 800 4.09 -1.04 -3.56
N GLY A 801 3.76 -2.09 -4.33
CA GLY A 801 3.35 -3.40 -3.79
C GLY A 801 4.50 -4.25 -3.23
N ILE A 802 5.66 -4.27 -3.88
CA ILE A 802 6.84 -5.07 -3.53
C ILE A 802 7.60 -4.44 -2.36
N GLY A 803 7.51 -3.12 -2.17
CA GLY A 803 7.99 -2.47 -0.95
C GLY A 803 7.33 -2.99 0.33
N LYS A 804 6.23 -3.75 0.22
CA LYS A 804 5.54 -4.44 1.32
C LYS A 804 5.72 -5.98 1.32
N MET A 805 6.61 -6.52 0.47
CA MET A 805 6.85 -7.97 0.35
C MET A 805 8.29 -8.32 0.72
N ASP A 806 8.48 -9.23 1.67
CA ASP A 806 9.79 -9.83 1.91
C ASP A 806 10.23 -10.60 0.66
N GLY A 807 11.47 -10.36 0.19
CA GLY A 807 12.03 -10.89 -1.06
C GLY A 807 12.09 -12.41 -1.20
N VAL A 808 11.49 -13.16 -0.27
CA VAL A 808 11.34 -14.63 -0.24
C VAL A 808 10.53 -15.15 -1.45
N LEU A 809 9.51 -14.42 -1.91
CA LEU A 809 8.75 -14.84 -3.10
C LEU A 809 9.65 -14.90 -4.35
N THR A 810 10.53 -13.92 -4.51
CA THR A 810 11.55 -13.93 -5.57
C THR A 810 12.54 -15.09 -5.44
N VAL A 811 12.86 -15.52 -4.22
CA VAL A 811 13.71 -16.70 -3.96
C VAL A 811 13.00 -18.00 -4.34
N ILE A 812 11.73 -18.15 -3.94
CA ILE A 812 10.92 -19.33 -4.26
C ILE A 812 10.72 -19.45 -5.77
N ILE A 813 10.39 -18.34 -6.44
CA ILE A 813 10.26 -18.30 -7.91
C ILE A 813 11.59 -18.66 -8.58
N ALA A 814 12.73 -18.14 -8.08
CA ALA A 814 14.05 -18.50 -8.59
C ALA A 814 14.41 -19.98 -8.40
N VAL A 815 14.02 -20.60 -7.29
CA VAL A 815 14.19 -22.04 -7.01
C VAL A 815 13.26 -22.91 -7.86
N ILE A 816 12.04 -22.45 -8.15
CA ILE A 816 11.14 -23.13 -9.10
C ILE A 816 11.74 -23.06 -10.51
N TRP A 817 12.23 -21.88 -10.91
CA TRP A 817 12.87 -21.68 -12.21
C TRP A 817 14.14 -22.52 -12.41
N PHE A 818 14.88 -22.83 -11.35
CA PHE A 818 16.00 -23.77 -11.39
C PHE A 818 15.62 -25.13 -12.01
N TRP A 819 14.39 -25.63 -11.79
CA TRP A 819 13.94 -26.92 -12.29
C TRP A 819 13.21 -26.83 -13.64
N THR A 820 12.74 -25.65 -14.04
CA THR A 820 11.87 -25.47 -15.22
C THR A 820 12.54 -24.80 -16.41
N LEU A 821 13.77 -24.31 -16.27
CA LEU A 821 14.50 -23.63 -17.35
C LEU A 821 14.84 -24.59 -18.53
N PRO A 822 14.43 -24.28 -19.76
CA PRO A 822 14.74 -25.09 -20.93
C PRO A 822 16.20 -24.89 -21.39
N ASP A 823 16.89 -25.99 -21.62
CA ASP A 823 18.21 -26.01 -22.27
C ASP A 823 18.05 -25.91 -23.82
N PHE A 824 19.06 -26.24 -24.61
CA PHE A 824 18.96 -26.24 -26.07
C PHE A 824 17.93 -27.27 -26.61
N PRO A 825 17.36 -27.06 -27.82
CA PRO A 825 16.37 -27.97 -28.42
C PRO A 825 16.82 -29.45 -28.44
N GLU A 826 18.12 -29.68 -28.55
CA GLU A 826 18.76 -30.98 -28.65
C GLU A 826 18.87 -31.73 -27.31
N THR A 827 18.77 -31.04 -26.17
CA THR A 827 19.06 -31.59 -24.83
C THR A 827 17.86 -31.62 -23.90
N VAL A 828 16.77 -30.91 -24.21
CA VAL A 828 15.57 -30.84 -23.36
C VAL A 828 14.83 -32.17 -23.20
N SER A 829 14.47 -32.51 -21.96
CA SER A 829 13.79 -33.76 -21.61
C SER A 829 12.29 -33.80 -21.95
N TRP A 830 11.66 -32.64 -22.17
CA TRP A 830 10.20 -32.51 -22.38
C TRP A 830 9.75 -32.64 -23.85
N LEU A 831 10.70 -32.69 -24.79
CA LEU A 831 10.44 -33.05 -26.19
C LEU A 831 10.58 -34.56 -26.38
N SER A 832 9.58 -35.19 -26.98
CA SER A 832 9.70 -36.57 -27.46
C SER A 832 10.72 -36.67 -28.60
N GLU A 833 11.25 -37.86 -28.84
CA GLU A 833 12.28 -38.09 -29.88
C GLU A 833 11.81 -37.61 -31.27
N ASP A 834 10.55 -37.87 -31.63
CA ASP A 834 9.94 -37.42 -32.88
C ASP A 834 9.85 -35.88 -32.98
N GLU A 835 9.46 -35.21 -31.88
CA GLU A 835 9.36 -33.75 -31.82
C GLU A 835 10.75 -33.08 -31.87
N ARG A 836 11.76 -33.67 -31.21
CA ARG A 836 13.14 -33.20 -31.22
C ARG A 836 13.77 -33.33 -32.60
N ALA A 837 13.56 -34.46 -33.28
CA ALA A 837 14.04 -34.69 -34.63
C ALA A 837 13.42 -33.69 -35.63
N PHE A 838 12.13 -33.38 -35.48
CA PHE A 838 11.44 -32.37 -36.29
C PHE A 838 12.03 -30.96 -36.10
N ILE A 839 12.20 -30.50 -34.86
CA ILE A 839 12.73 -29.15 -34.57
C ILE A 839 14.16 -29.01 -35.08
N LYS A 840 15.00 -30.03 -34.86
CA LYS A 840 16.38 -30.04 -35.35
C LYS A 840 16.43 -29.92 -36.88
N ALA A 841 15.66 -30.75 -37.60
CA ALA A 841 15.60 -30.70 -39.06
C ALA A 841 15.04 -29.35 -39.58
N LYS A 842 14.06 -28.76 -38.89
CA LYS A 842 13.48 -27.45 -39.23
C LYS A 842 14.49 -26.32 -39.09
N LEU A 843 15.27 -26.29 -38.01
CA LEU A 843 16.29 -25.27 -37.76
C LEU A 843 17.52 -25.46 -38.67
N GLU A 844 17.94 -26.70 -38.89
CA GLU A 844 19.04 -27.05 -39.80
C GLU A 844 18.73 -26.61 -41.23
N LYS A 845 17.46 -26.73 -41.66
CA LYS A 845 17.01 -26.25 -42.97
C LYS A 845 17.06 -24.72 -43.11
N ASP A 846 16.87 -23.96 -42.04
CA ASP A 846 16.86 -22.49 -42.09
C ASP A 846 18.28 -21.90 -42.01
N THR A 847 19.14 -22.47 -41.15
CA THR A 847 20.46 -21.86 -40.83
C THR A 847 21.67 -22.77 -41.02
N GLY A 848 21.50 -24.01 -41.48
CA GLY A 848 22.56 -25.02 -41.60
C GLY A 848 22.79 -25.83 -40.31
N LYS A 849 23.69 -26.83 -40.35
CA LYS A 849 24.03 -27.65 -39.18
C LYS A 849 24.65 -26.80 -38.07
N SER A 850 24.11 -27.01 -36.87
CA SER A 850 24.56 -26.37 -35.64
C SER A 850 25.72 -27.18 -35.03
N ALA A 851 26.97 -26.68 -35.16
CA ALA A 851 28.14 -27.27 -34.51
C ALA A 851 28.12 -27.01 -32.99
N HIS A 852 27.26 -27.73 -32.28
CA HIS A 852 26.94 -27.50 -30.86
C HIS A 852 28.05 -27.92 -29.88
N ALA A 853 29.06 -28.67 -30.36
CA ALA A 853 30.07 -29.34 -29.53
C ALA A 853 31.46 -28.67 -29.51
N GLN A 854 31.65 -27.51 -30.16
CA GLN A 854 32.94 -26.81 -30.18
C GLN A 854 32.97 -25.66 -29.15
N SER A 855 33.98 -25.66 -28.27
CA SER A 855 34.23 -24.58 -27.32
C SER A 855 34.76 -23.33 -28.03
N VAL A 856 34.18 -22.15 -27.79
CA VAL A 856 34.62 -20.88 -28.40
C VAL A 856 35.90 -20.39 -27.72
N THR A 857 36.98 -20.22 -28.48
CA THR A 857 38.22 -19.63 -27.93
C THR A 857 38.20 -18.10 -28.03
N TRP A 858 39.02 -17.44 -27.22
CA TRP A 858 39.17 -15.98 -27.25
C TRP A 858 39.65 -15.45 -28.62
N ARG A 859 40.43 -16.27 -29.35
CA ARG A 859 40.86 -15.95 -30.71
C ARG A 859 39.71 -15.98 -31.70
N ASP A 860 38.75 -16.89 -31.52
CA ASP A 860 37.56 -16.99 -32.38
C ASP A 860 36.62 -15.81 -32.15
N ALA A 861 36.47 -15.36 -30.89
CA ALA A 861 35.72 -14.14 -30.56
C ALA A 861 36.31 -12.88 -31.24
N LEU A 862 37.64 -12.70 -31.19
CA LEU A 862 38.32 -11.58 -31.85
C LEU A 862 38.19 -11.61 -33.39
N ARG A 863 38.00 -12.78 -34.01
CA ARG A 863 37.76 -12.87 -35.46
C ARG A 863 36.39 -12.31 -35.85
N VAL A 864 35.38 -12.42 -34.98
CA VAL A 864 34.04 -11.88 -35.24
C VAL A 864 34.09 -10.36 -35.46
N PHE A 865 34.86 -9.66 -34.63
CA PHE A 865 35.06 -8.21 -34.71
C PHE A 865 35.80 -7.71 -35.95
N LYS A 866 36.33 -8.57 -36.82
CA LYS A 866 36.89 -8.13 -38.11
C LYS A 866 35.82 -7.69 -39.11
N ASP A 867 34.57 -8.09 -38.89
CA ASP A 867 33.46 -7.75 -39.77
C ASP A 867 32.83 -6.42 -39.33
N TYR A 868 32.93 -5.39 -40.19
CA TYR A 868 32.37 -4.06 -39.90
C TYR A 868 30.86 -4.09 -39.63
N LYS A 869 30.11 -5.06 -40.17
CA LYS A 869 28.66 -5.19 -39.96
C LYS A 869 28.32 -5.43 -38.48
N ILE A 870 29.24 -6.00 -37.70
CA ILE A 870 29.11 -6.19 -36.25
C ILE A 870 29.05 -4.83 -35.54
N PHE A 871 29.93 -3.90 -35.89
CA PHE A 871 29.93 -2.54 -35.34
C PHE A 871 28.70 -1.74 -35.76
N VAL A 872 28.29 -1.86 -37.03
CA VAL A 872 27.09 -1.17 -37.55
C VAL A 872 25.82 -1.68 -36.85
N GLY A 873 25.71 -3.00 -36.61
CA GLY A 873 24.60 -3.58 -35.86
C GLY A 873 24.53 -3.09 -34.41
N GLY A 874 25.68 -2.93 -33.76
CA GLY A 874 25.78 -2.30 -32.43
C GLY A 874 25.39 -0.82 -32.43
N LEU A 875 25.85 -0.04 -33.42
CA LEU A 875 25.49 1.38 -33.57
C LEU A 875 24.00 1.60 -33.84
N ALA A 876 23.37 0.71 -34.61
CA ALA A 876 21.94 0.75 -34.86
C ALA A 876 21.12 0.65 -33.56
N TYR A 877 21.51 -0.26 -32.67
CA TYR A 877 20.87 -0.42 -31.37
C TYR A 877 21.24 0.70 -30.39
N PHE A 878 22.51 1.10 -30.32
CA PHE A 878 23.01 2.22 -29.51
C PHE A 878 22.29 3.55 -29.83
N GLY A 879 22.04 3.85 -31.10
CA GLY A 879 21.30 5.06 -31.48
C GLY A 879 19.88 5.08 -30.92
N LEU A 880 19.23 3.93 -30.77
CA LEU A 880 17.84 3.86 -30.32
C LEU A 880 17.70 3.64 -28.80
N ILE A 881 18.73 3.13 -28.12
CA ILE A 881 18.70 2.99 -26.66
C ILE A 881 18.62 4.35 -25.96
N VAL A 882 19.29 5.38 -26.50
CA VAL A 882 19.37 6.70 -25.86
C VAL A 882 17.98 7.35 -25.73
N PRO A 883 17.17 7.45 -26.82
CA PRO A 883 15.78 7.90 -26.68
C PRO A 883 14.91 6.93 -25.86
N ALA A 884 15.17 5.62 -25.88
CA ALA A 884 14.39 4.63 -25.12
C ALA A 884 14.55 4.82 -23.60
N TYR A 885 15.80 4.89 -23.13
CA TYR A 885 16.12 5.15 -21.73
C TYR A 885 15.85 6.59 -21.33
N GLY A 886 16.05 7.56 -22.24
CA GLY A 886 15.65 8.94 -22.00
C GLY A 886 14.16 9.05 -21.70
N TYR A 887 13.31 8.34 -22.45
CA TYR A 887 11.90 8.22 -22.12
C TYR A 887 11.67 7.50 -20.79
N ALA A 888 12.25 6.30 -20.60
CA ALA A 888 11.99 5.49 -19.41
C ALA A 888 12.37 6.18 -18.09
N TYR A 889 13.49 6.89 -18.05
CA TYR A 889 13.97 7.57 -16.84
C TYR A 889 13.23 8.87 -16.54
N PHE A 890 12.73 9.58 -17.57
CA PHE A 890 12.25 10.96 -17.40
C PHE A 890 10.80 11.19 -17.82
N ALA A 891 10.09 10.20 -18.37
CA ALA A 891 8.68 10.33 -18.73
C ALA A 891 7.83 10.80 -17.54
N ASN A 892 8.06 10.25 -16.34
CA ASN A 892 7.38 10.68 -15.12
C ASN A 892 7.71 12.13 -14.76
N SER A 893 8.97 12.55 -14.88
CA SER A 893 9.38 13.94 -14.62
C SER A 893 8.75 14.93 -15.61
N ILE A 894 8.63 14.54 -16.88
CA ILE A 894 7.95 15.32 -17.93
C ILE A 894 6.45 15.40 -17.63
N ILE A 895 5.79 14.28 -17.31
CA ILE A 895 4.36 14.25 -16.96
C ILE A 895 4.08 15.05 -15.67
N LYS A 896 4.96 14.97 -14.67
CA LYS A 896 4.87 15.76 -13.43
C LYS A 896 4.95 17.26 -13.70
N SER A 897 5.72 17.68 -14.69
CA SER A 897 5.79 19.10 -15.10
C SER A 897 4.46 19.66 -15.63
N TYR A 898 3.49 18.80 -15.96
CA TYR A 898 2.15 19.20 -16.35
C TYR A 898 1.26 19.61 -15.17
N GLY A 899 1.74 19.46 -13.93
CA GLY A 899 1.02 19.84 -12.70
C GLY A 899 0.23 18.71 -12.06
N TYR A 900 0.47 17.46 -12.46
CA TYR A 900 -0.16 16.28 -11.86
C TYR A 900 0.51 15.88 -10.54
N SER A 901 -0.26 15.29 -9.62
CA SER A 901 0.27 14.69 -8.38
C SER A 901 1.23 13.54 -8.67
N ALA A 902 1.99 13.06 -7.67
CA ALA A 902 2.93 11.95 -7.86
C ALA A 902 2.23 10.65 -8.29
N LEU A 903 1.07 10.34 -7.71
CA LEU A 903 0.27 9.16 -8.06
C LEU A 903 -0.36 9.30 -9.45
N THR A 904 -0.97 10.46 -9.74
CA THR A 904 -1.54 10.75 -11.06
C THR A 904 -0.47 10.69 -12.14
N THR A 905 0.73 11.22 -11.88
CA THR A 905 1.87 11.12 -12.80
C THR A 905 2.22 9.66 -13.14
N GLN A 906 2.24 8.77 -12.13
CA GLN A 906 2.48 7.35 -12.36
C GLN A 906 1.35 6.69 -13.16
N LEU A 907 0.09 7.01 -12.88
CA LEU A 907 -1.05 6.51 -13.65
C LEU A 907 -1.06 6.99 -15.10
N TYR A 908 -0.76 8.27 -15.36
CA TYR A 908 -0.63 8.82 -16.71
C TYR A 908 0.61 8.27 -17.46
N SER A 909 1.55 7.63 -16.77
CA SER A 909 2.65 6.94 -17.45
C SER A 909 2.24 5.59 -18.06
N VAL A 910 1.16 4.95 -17.55
CA VAL A 910 0.74 3.60 -17.95
C VAL A 910 0.19 3.53 -19.38
N PRO A 911 -0.73 4.40 -19.84
CA PRO A 911 -1.33 4.29 -21.17
C PRO A 911 -0.33 4.39 -22.33
N PRO A 912 0.68 5.29 -22.33
CA PRO A 912 1.74 5.28 -23.34
C PRO A 912 2.47 3.93 -23.44
N TRP A 913 2.80 3.30 -22.31
CA TRP A 913 3.47 2.00 -22.28
C TRP A 913 2.59 0.87 -22.83
N ALA A 914 1.30 0.84 -22.45
CA ALA A 914 0.35 -0.13 -22.97
C ALA A 914 0.14 -0.01 -24.49
N ALA A 915 0.06 1.23 -24.98
CA ALA A 915 -0.03 1.50 -26.42
C ALA A 915 1.24 1.05 -27.17
N ALA A 916 2.42 1.29 -26.61
CA ALA A 916 3.68 0.82 -27.18
C ALA A 916 3.75 -0.70 -27.28
N PHE A 917 3.30 -1.42 -26.25
CA PHE A 917 3.24 -2.88 -26.28
C PHE A 917 2.36 -3.39 -27.42
N GLY A 918 1.13 -2.88 -27.52
CA GLY A 918 0.18 -3.26 -28.59
C GLY A 918 0.71 -2.94 -29.99
N PHE A 919 1.28 -1.75 -30.17
CA PHE A 919 1.86 -1.33 -31.45
C PHE A 919 3.08 -2.18 -31.84
N SER A 920 3.94 -2.53 -30.88
CA SER A 920 5.09 -3.41 -31.10
C SER A 920 4.67 -4.81 -31.56
N GLN A 921 3.59 -5.38 -30.99
CA GLN A 921 3.08 -6.68 -31.45
C GLN A 921 2.53 -6.61 -32.88
N LEU A 922 1.87 -5.52 -33.26
CA LEU A 922 1.38 -5.31 -34.64
C LEU A 922 2.54 -5.21 -35.63
N VAL A 923 3.54 -4.37 -35.33
CA VAL A 923 4.76 -4.22 -36.15
C VAL A 923 5.46 -5.57 -36.31
N ALA A 924 5.58 -6.35 -35.23
CA ALA A 924 6.20 -7.66 -35.25
C ALA A 924 5.43 -8.66 -36.13
N TYR A 925 4.09 -8.70 -36.02
CA TYR A 925 3.23 -9.55 -36.83
C TYR A 925 3.39 -9.27 -38.32
N PHE A 926 3.34 -8.01 -38.72
CA PHE A 926 3.49 -7.62 -40.12
C PHE A 926 4.93 -7.80 -40.63
N SER A 927 5.93 -7.57 -39.79
CA SER A 927 7.33 -7.82 -40.15
C SER A 927 7.61 -9.30 -40.42
N ASP A 928 7.08 -10.22 -39.61
CA ASP A 928 7.16 -11.67 -39.86
C ASP A 928 6.39 -12.07 -41.12
N ARG A 929 5.18 -11.50 -41.32
CA ARG A 929 4.32 -11.84 -42.45
C ARG A 929 4.90 -11.37 -43.80
N LEU A 930 5.49 -10.17 -43.83
CA LEU A 930 6.08 -9.59 -45.05
C LEU A 930 7.57 -9.91 -45.22
N ARG A 931 8.21 -10.53 -44.22
CA ARG A 931 9.65 -10.90 -44.22
C ARG A 931 10.58 -9.73 -44.57
N HIS A 932 10.24 -8.54 -44.07
CA HIS A 932 11.03 -7.33 -44.24
C HIS A 932 11.23 -6.70 -42.86
N ARG A 933 12.48 -6.52 -42.44
CA ARG A 933 12.85 -5.99 -41.12
C ARG A 933 13.21 -4.51 -41.18
N TYR A 934 13.92 -4.08 -42.21
CA TYR A 934 14.29 -2.67 -42.37
C TYR A 934 13.09 -1.72 -42.43
N LEU A 935 12.08 -2.01 -43.26
CA LEU A 935 10.88 -1.15 -43.36
C LEU A 935 10.16 -1.00 -42.02
N PHE A 936 10.03 -2.12 -41.29
CA PHE A 936 9.41 -2.19 -39.97
C PHE A 936 10.30 -1.69 -38.84
N THR A 937 11.54 -1.28 -39.15
CA THR A 937 12.43 -0.53 -38.26
C THR A 937 12.33 0.97 -38.54
N ILE A 938 12.41 1.39 -39.81
CA ILE A 938 12.43 2.81 -40.17
C ILE A 938 11.09 3.48 -39.90
N ILE A 939 9.96 2.81 -40.17
CA ILE A 939 8.63 3.40 -39.91
C ILE A 939 8.46 3.77 -38.43
N PRO A 940 8.70 2.88 -37.45
CA PRO A 940 8.61 3.27 -36.04
C PRO A 940 9.66 4.30 -35.61
N VAL A 941 10.88 4.27 -36.15
CA VAL A 941 11.88 5.31 -35.85
C VAL A 941 11.42 6.70 -36.33
N CYS A 942 10.75 6.79 -37.48
CA CYS A 942 10.13 8.03 -37.94
C CYS A 942 9.02 8.49 -36.99
N ILE A 943 8.22 7.58 -36.43
CA ILE A 943 7.19 7.90 -35.43
C ILE A 943 7.84 8.46 -34.16
N THR A 944 8.94 7.87 -33.69
CA THR A 944 9.73 8.41 -32.58
C THR A 944 10.18 9.85 -32.86
N LEU A 945 10.71 10.12 -34.05
CA LEU A 945 11.17 11.45 -34.43
C LEU A 945 10.03 12.47 -34.44
N VAL A 946 8.86 12.11 -34.97
CA VAL A 946 7.68 12.98 -34.94
C VAL A 946 7.31 13.32 -33.49
N GLY A 947 7.24 12.34 -32.59
CA GLY A 947 6.96 12.58 -31.18
C GLY A 947 8.00 13.47 -30.48
N LEU A 948 9.29 13.24 -30.72
CA LEU A 948 10.37 14.05 -30.14
C LEU A 948 10.37 15.49 -30.68
N ILE A 949 10.11 15.67 -31.98
CA ILE A 949 10.00 17.01 -32.60
C ILE A 949 8.78 17.76 -32.06
N MET A 950 7.66 17.08 -31.83
CA MET A 950 6.49 17.68 -31.20
C MET A 950 6.80 18.15 -29.78
N LEU A 951 7.44 17.32 -28.95
CA LEU A 951 7.84 17.69 -27.59
C LEU A 951 8.87 18.83 -27.55
N LEU A 952 9.75 18.91 -28.54
CA LEU A 952 10.75 19.97 -28.67
C LEU A 952 10.17 21.34 -29.03
N ASN A 953 9.01 21.40 -29.72
CA ASN A 953 8.48 22.65 -30.27
C ASN A 953 7.14 23.08 -29.67
N ILE A 954 6.40 22.17 -29.02
CA ILE A 954 5.07 22.44 -28.48
C ILE A 954 5.14 22.44 -26.96
N HIS A 955 5.04 23.62 -26.35
CA HIS A 955 5.14 23.80 -24.89
C HIS A 955 3.81 24.21 -24.22
N ASN A 956 2.87 24.76 -24.98
CA ASN A 956 1.64 25.38 -24.43
C ASN A 956 0.39 24.49 -24.51
N HIS A 957 0.51 23.24 -24.96
CA HIS A 957 -0.63 22.34 -25.18
C HIS A 957 -0.37 20.95 -24.58
N LYS A 958 -0.70 20.79 -23.29
CA LYS A 958 -0.45 19.57 -22.49
C LYS A 958 -0.99 18.28 -23.12
N HIS A 959 -2.19 18.32 -23.72
CA HIS A 959 -2.75 17.14 -24.41
C HIS A 959 -1.95 16.71 -25.66
N VAL A 960 -1.39 17.68 -26.39
CA VAL A 960 -0.56 17.40 -27.57
C VAL A 960 0.81 16.88 -27.15
N GLN A 961 1.37 17.43 -26.07
CA GLN A 961 2.61 16.92 -25.48
C GLN A 961 2.43 15.50 -24.94
N TYR A 962 1.32 15.23 -24.25
CA TYR A 962 0.99 13.88 -23.79
C TYR A 962 0.79 12.91 -24.95
N GLY A 963 0.08 13.31 -26.02
CA GLY A 963 -0.03 12.51 -27.25
C GLY A 963 1.32 12.26 -27.93
N ALA A 964 2.26 13.21 -27.87
CA ALA A 964 3.60 13.02 -28.38
C ALA A 964 4.40 11.98 -27.59
N LEU A 965 4.17 11.84 -26.28
CA LEU A 965 4.77 10.77 -25.47
C LEU A 965 4.38 9.38 -25.97
N PHE A 966 3.13 9.17 -26.42
CA PHE A 966 2.69 7.90 -27.04
C PHE A 966 3.48 7.57 -28.31
N LEU A 967 3.76 8.58 -29.15
CA LEU A 967 4.53 8.40 -30.38
C LEU A 967 5.98 8.05 -30.07
N VAL A 968 6.61 8.74 -29.12
CA VAL A 968 8.00 8.47 -28.71
C VAL A 968 8.15 7.05 -28.18
N THR A 969 7.30 6.63 -27.24
CA THR A 969 7.41 5.28 -26.66
C THR A 969 7.03 4.20 -27.67
N SER A 970 5.92 4.35 -28.41
CA SER A 970 5.47 3.36 -29.38
C SER A 970 6.46 3.17 -30.53
N GLY A 971 7.04 4.26 -31.06
CA GLY A 971 8.05 4.18 -32.10
C GLY A 971 9.32 3.48 -31.64
N THR A 972 9.82 3.87 -30.47
CA THR A 972 11.13 3.43 -29.98
C THR A 972 11.11 1.97 -29.55
N TYR A 973 10.13 1.60 -28.72
CA TYR A 973 9.98 0.23 -28.19
C TYR A 973 9.44 -0.77 -29.23
N SER A 974 9.01 -0.31 -30.41
CA SER A 974 8.71 -1.19 -31.55
C SER A 974 9.91 -1.43 -32.45
N ALA A 975 10.74 -0.40 -32.70
CA ALA A 975 11.91 -0.55 -33.57
C ALA A 975 13.07 -1.31 -32.89
N MET A 976 13.27 -1.15 -31.58
CA MET A 976 14.34 -1.83 -30.83
C MET A 976 14.33 -3.36 -30.99
N PRO A 977 13.23 -4.09 -30.69
CA PRO A 977 13.22 -5.54 -30.86
C PRO A 977 13.38 -5.98 -32.32
N VAL A 978 12.98 -5.15 -33.29
CA VAL A 978 13.20 -5.43 -34.72
C VAL A 978 14.68 -5.34 -35.08
N ILE A 979 15.40 -4.33 -34.57
CA ILE A 979 16.85 -4.18 -34.77
C ILE A 979 17.62 -5.36 -34.18
N VAL A 980 17.27 -5.76 -32.94
CA VAL A 980 17.92 -6.89 -32.26
C VAL A 980 17.64 -8.20 -32.99
N CYS A 981 16.38 -8.48 -33.31
CA CYS A 981 16.02 -9.70 -34.05
C CYS A 981 16.64 -9.72 -35.44
N TRP A 982 16.60 -8.62 -36.19
CA TRP A 982 17.12 -8.56 -37.56
C TRP A 982 18.62 -8.84 -37.62
N TYR A 983 19.36 -8.32 -36.64
CA TYR A 983 20.79 -8.54 -36.55
C TYR A 983 21.12 -9.97 -36.05
N ALA A 984 20.54 -10.40 -34.92
CA ALA A 984 20.81 -11.72 -34.33
C ALA A 984 20.48 -12.87 -35.28
N MET A 985 19.33 -12.77 -35.98
CA MET A 985 18.88 -13.76 -36.94
C MET A 985 19.67 -13.75 -38.26
N ASN A 986 20.47 -12.72 -38.51
CA ASN A 986 21.37 -12.64 -39.67
C ASN A 986 22.75 -13.24 -39.39
N LEU A 987 23.12 -13.43 -38.11
CA LEU A 987 24.36 -14.11 -37.72
C LEU A 987 24.15 -15.63 -37.74
N GLY A 988 25.04 -16.34 -38.42
CA GLY A 988 24.98 -17.78 -38.63
C GLY A 988 26.13 -18.48 -37.92
N GLY A 989 25.86 -19.67 -37.38
CA GLY A 989 26.80 -20.41 -36.52
C GLY A 989 26.85 -19.89 -35.08
N HIS A 990 27.08 -20.80 -34.12
CA HIS A 990 27.02 -20.52 -32.68
C HIS A 990 27.99 -19.41 -32.25
N THR A 991 29.23 -19.40 -32.76
CA THR A 991 30.27 -18.44 -32.36
C THR A 991 29.95 -17.00 -32.77
N ARG A 992 29.53 -16.78 -34.03
CA ARG A 992 29.21 -15.43 -34.51
C ARG A 992 27.91 -14.91 -33.91
N ARG A 993 26.90 -15.77 -33.80
CA ARG A 993 25.60 -15.43 -33.20
C ARG A 993 25.69 -15.09 -31.72
N SER A 994 26.50 -15.81 -30.94
CA SER A 994 26.73 -15.51 -29.51
C SER A 994 27.52 -14.21 -29.32
N VAL A 995 28.72 -14.11 -29.90
CA VAL A 995 29.60 -12.94 -29.75
C VAL A 995 28.97 -11.69 -30.34
N GLY A 996 28.31 -11.80 -31.50
CA GLY A 996 27.67 -10.68 -32.16
C GLY A 996 26.46 -10.15 -31.39
N THR A 997 25.58 -11.01 -30.89
CA THR A 997 24.41 -10.61 -30.08
C THR A 997 24.85 -9.99 -28.74
N ALA A 998 25.87 -10.57 -28.10
CA ALA A 998 26.49 -10.00 -26.90
C ALA A 998 27.07 -8.60 -27.16
N TRP A 999 27.78 -8.41 -28.28
CA TRP A 999 28.29 -7.10 -28.68
C TRP A 999 27.15 -6.10 -28.92
N GLN A 1000 26.14 -6.46 -29.71
CA GLN A 1000 25.08 -5.52 -30.09
C GLN A 1000 24.36 -4.96 -28.85
N VAL A 1001 23.92 -5.85 -27.97
CA VAL A 1001 23.18 -5.48 -26.77
C VAL A 1001 24.10 -4.79 -25.75
N GLY A 1002 25.29 -5.35 -25.50
CA GLY A 1002 26.24 -4.82 -24.53
C GLY A 1002 26.77 -3.44 -24.91
N PHE A 1003 27.20 -3.25 -26.16
CA PHE A 1003 27.63 -1.93 -26.66
C PHE A 1003 26.47 -0.94 -26.71
N GLY A 1004 25.27 -1.40 -27.10
CA GLY A 1004 24.09 -0.55 -27.12
C GLY A 1004 23.80 0.05 -25.75
N ASN A 1005 23.77 -0.77 -24.69
CA ASN A 1005 23.41 -0.34 -23.33
C ASN A 1005 24.30 0.78 -22.75
N ILE A 1006 25.49 1.03 -23.31
CA ILE A 1006 26.33 2.20 -22.96
C ILE A 1006 25.55 3.51 -23.12
N GLY A 1007 24.60 3.57 -24.06
CA GLY A 1007 23.74 4.75 -24.24
C GLY A 1007 22.88 5.09 -23.02
N GLY A 1008 22.71 4.18 -22.06
CA GLY A 1008 22.10 4.49 -20.75
C GLY A 1008 22.85 5.57 -19.99
N ILE A 1009 24.18 5.60 -20.07
CA ILE A 1009 25.00 6.66 -19.47
C ILE A 1009 24.61 8.01 -20.06
N ILE A 1010 24.47 8.09 -21.38
CA ILE A 1010 24.09 9.33 -22.08
C ILE A 1010 22.68 9.74 -21.69
N ALA A 1011 21.74 8.79 -21.65
CA ALA A 1011 20.34 9.04 -21.29
C ALA A 1011 20.19 9.64 -19.89
N THR A 1012 20.91 9.12 -18.88
CA THR A 1012 20.88 9.63 -17.50
C THR A 1012 21.27 11.11 -17.39
N TYR A 1013 22.13 11.60 -18.28
CA TYR A 1013 22.56 13.02 -18.31
C TYR A 1013 21.83 13.87 -19.37
N SER A 1014 20.79 13.34 -20.02
CA SER A 1014 20.10 14.04 -21.11
C SER A 1014 19.01 15.01 -20.63
N PHE A 1015 18.31 14.72 -19.54
CA PHE A 1015 17.17 15.52 -19.04
C PHE A 1015 17.46 16.07 -17.63
N LEU A 1016 18.26 17.13 -17.55
CA LEU A 1016 18.67 17.73 -16.27
C LEU A 1016 17.63 18.72 -15.73
N SER A 1017 17.49 18.81 -14.40
CA SER A 1017 16.53 19.71 -13.74
C SER A 1017 16.71 21.19 -14.10
N LYS A 1018 17.94 21.63 -14.41
CA LYS A 1018 18.25 23.00 -14.85
C LYS A 1018 17.62 23.36 -16.21
N ASP A 1019 17.28 22.35 -17.01
CA ASP A 1019 16.70 22.53 -18.34
C ASP A 1019 15.16 22.43 -18.28
N ALA A 1020 14.57 22.22 -17.09
CA ALA A 1020 13.12 22.21 -16.89
C ALA A 1020 12.50 23.61 -17.06
N PRO A 1021 11.24 23.72 -17.52
CA PRO A 1021 10.32 22.63 -17.89
C PRO A 1021 10.43 22.17 -19.36
N GLU A 1022 11.23 22.85 -20.19
CA GLU A 1022 11.25 22.62 -21.65
C GLU A 1022 12.16 21.47 -22.08
N TYR A 1023 13.16 21.10 -21.27
CA TYR A 1023 14.12 20.00 -21.48
C TYR A 1023 14.73 19.93 -22.89
N ARG A 1024 14.97 21.10 -23.50
CA ARG A 1024 15.35 21.25 -24.91
C ARG A 1024 16.58 20.43 -25.30
N ASN A 1025 17.61 20.41 -24.46
CA ASN A 1025 18.85 19.68 -24.71
C ASN A 1025 18.60 18.16 -24.78
N GLY A 1026 17.77 17.63 -23.89
CA GLY A 1026 17.43 16.20 -23.85
C GLY A 1026 16.73 15.75 -25.12
N PHE A 1027 15.74 16.52 -25.59
CA PHE A 1027 15.05 16.21 -26.84
C PHE A 1027 15.97 16.27 -28.06
N ILE A 1028 16.89 17.24 -28.14
CA ILE A 1028 17.87 17.34 -29.24
C ILE A 1028 18.83 16.14 -29.24
N ILE A 1029 19.29 15.70 -28.06
CA ILE A 1029 20.13 14.51 -27.93
C ILE A 1029 19.36 13.28 -28.43
N CYS A 1030 18.13 13.07 -27.95
CA CYS A 1030 17.29 11.95 -28.38
C CYS A 1030 17.03 11.93 -29.90
N ILE A 1031 16.76 13.09 -30.52
CA ILE A 1031 16.56 13.22 -31.98
C ILE A 1031 17.83 12.84 -32.74
N SER A 1032 18.99 13.35 -32.29
CA SER A 1032 20.28 13.11 -32.94
C SER A 1032 20.63 11.61 -32.95
N PHE A 1033 20.37 10.92 -31.84
CA PHE A 1033 20.63 9.49 -31.70
C PHE A 1033 19.60 8.62 -32.45
N ALA A 1034 18.32 9.03 -32.51
CA ALA A 1034 17.34 8.37 -33.37
C ALA A 1034 17.72 8.46 -34.86
N CYS A 1035 18.23 9.62 -35.31
CA CYS A 1035 18.79 9.79 -36.66
C CYS A 1035 20.03 8.91 -36.90
N LEU A 1036 20.91 8.79 -35.90
CA LEU A 1036 22.06 7.88 -35.95
C LEU A 1036 21.63 6.42 -36.12
N SER A 1037 20.62 5.97 -35.37
CA SER A 1037 20.06 4.62 -35.50
C SER A 1037 19.54 4.36 -36.91
N MET A 1038 18.74 5.29 -37.45
CA MET A 1038 18.22 5.20 -38.82
C MET A 1038 19.33 5.16 -39.87
N ALA A 1039 20.38 5.97 -39.73
CA ALA A 1039 21.53 5.94 -40.62
C ALA A 1039 22.28 4.60 -40.54
N ALA A 1040 22.51 4.09 -39.33
CA ALA A 1040 23.18 2.80 -39.11
C ALA A 1040 22.35 1.62 -39.66
N CYS A 1041 21.03 1.60 -39.47
CA CYS A 1041 20.13 0.61 -40.09
C CYS A 1041 20.20 0.65 -41.62
N THR A 1042 20.29 1.84 -42.21
CA THR A 1042 20.43 2.01 -43.67
C THR A 1042 21.77 1.46 -44.16
N VAL A 1043 22.87 1.75 -43.46
CA VAL A 1043 24.19 1.21 -43.78
C VAL A 1043 24.20 -0.31 -43.62
N TYR A 1044 23.55 -0.85 -42.59
CA TYR A 1044 23.43 -2.29 -42.38
C TYR A 1044 22.67 -2.96 -43.54
N LEU A 1045 21.53 -2.40 -43.96
CA LEU A 1045 20.75 -2.86 -45.12
C LEU A 1045 21.63 -2.93 -46.38
N VAL A 1046 22.32 -1.83 -46.70
CA VAL A 1046 23.21 -1.74 -47.87
C VAL A 1046 24.31 -2.79 -47.78
N GLY A 1047 24.89 -3.00 -46.58
CA GLY A 1047 25.92 -4.01 -46.34
C GLY A 1047 25.44 -5.45 -46.58
N VAL A 1048 24.26 -5.83 -46.06
CA VAL A 1048 23.71 -7.17 -46.27
C VAL A 1048 23.19 -7.38 -47.69
N TRP A 1049 22.63 -6.35 -48.32
CA TRP A 1049 22.22 -6.36 -49.73
C TRP A 1049 23.41 -6.55 -50.66
N HIS A 1050 24.49 -5.80 -50.44
CA HIS A 1050 25.72 -5.94 -51.20
C HIS A 1050 26.32 -7.34 -51.03
N ALA A 1051 26.37 -7.86 -49.80
CA ALA A 1051 26.86 -9.21 -49.51
C ALA A 1051 26.03 -10.30 -50.21
N ASN A 1052 24.70 -10.21 -50.17
CA ASN A 1052 23.81 -11.13 -50.88
C ASN A 1052 24.06 -11.10 -52.40
N ARG A 1053 24.25 -9.91 -52.98
CA ARG A 1053 24.51 -9.74 -54.42
C ARG A 1053 25.89 -10.25 -54.82
N GLN A 1054 26.91 -10.02 -54.00
CA GLN A 1054 28.27 -10.54 -54.24
C GLN A 1054 28.28 -12.07 -54.18
N ARG A 1055 27.59 -12.68 -53.21
CA ARG A 1055 27.49 -14.14 -53.08
C ARG A 1055 26.67 -14.79 -54.20
N ALA A 1056 25.63 -14.12 -54.68
CA ALA A 1056 24.89 -14.56 -55.86
C ALA A 1056 25.78 -14.61 -57.12
N ARG A 1057 26.74 -13.68 -57.24
CA ARG A 1057 27.74 -13.70 -58.32
C ARG A 1057 28.75 -14.84 -58.14
N ILE A 1058 29.31 -15.00 -56.93
CA ILE A 1058 30.27 -16.08 -56.63
C ILE A 1058 29.65 -17.46 -56.92
N LEU A 1059 28.43 -17.72 -56.43
CA LEU A 1059 27.71 -18.98 -56.69
C LEU A 1059 27.39 -19.23 -58.17
N ALA A 1060 27.18 -18.16 -58.94
CA ALA A 1060 26.99 -18.24 -60.39
C ALA A 1060 28.30 -18.49 -61.15
N GLU A 1061 29.45 -18.09 -60.58
CA GLU A 1061 30.80 -18.27 -61.14
C GLU A 1061 31.46 -19.60 -60.70
N SER A 1062 31.07 -20.17 -59.55
CA SER A 1062 31.68 -21.36 -58.93
C SER A 1062 30.94 -22.68 -59.21
N SER A 1063 30.07 -22.72 -60.22
CA SER A 1063 29.36 -23.91 -60.68
C SER A 1063 30.33 -24.98 -61.21
N GLY A 1064 30.89 -25.77 -60.30
CA GLY A 1064 31.65 -26.98 -60.62
C GLY A 1064 32.64 -27.51 -59.58
N HIS A 1065 33.06 -26.75 -58.55
CA HIS A 1065 34.19 -27.18 -57.67
C HIS A 1065 33.95 -27.04 -56.16
N LEU A 1066 32.72 -26.81 -55.69
CA LEU A 1066 32.42 -26.67 -54.25
C LEU A 1066 31.93 -27.97 -53.56
N ALA A 1067 31.85 -29.09 -54.29
CA ALA A 1067 31.29 -30.35 -53.79
C ALA A 1067 32.27 -31.23 -52.99
N GLU A 1068 33.57 -30.89 -52.90
CA GLU A 1068 34.58 -31.74 -52.26
C GLU A 1068 35.05 -31.30 -50.85
N ASP A 1069 34.61 -30.15 -50.33
CA ASP A 1069 35.10 -29.62 -49.04
C ASP A 1069 33.96 -29.33 -48.03
N GLY A 1070 32.90 -30.15 -48.06
CA GLY A 1070 31.69 -30.00 -47.25
C GLY A 1070 31.95 -29.84 -45.74
N ASP A 1071 32.99 -30.49 -45.22
CA ASP A 1071 33.40 -30.42 -43.82
C ASP A 1071 34.06 -29.07 -43.42
N LYS A 1072 34.64 -28.31 -44.38
CA LYS A 1072 35.27 -27.00 -44.09
C LYS A 1072 34.31 -25.81 -44.22
N THR A 1073 33.19 -25.99 -44.91
CA THR A 1073 32.17 -24.93 -45.08
C THR A 1073 31.26 -24.74 -43.88
N GLU A 1074 31.16 -25.75 -43.00
CA GLU A 1074 30.28 -25.72 -41.82
C GLU A 1074 30.74 -24.68 -40.76
N ASP A 1075 32.06 -24.47 -40.61
CA ASP A 1075 32.63 -23.50 -39.64
C ASP A 1075 32.44 -22.02 -40.04
N LEU A 1076 32.02 -21.73 -41.28
CA LEU A 1076 31.93 -20.36 -41.79
C LEU A 1076 30.62 -19.63 -41.43
N GLY A 1077 29.57 -20.36 -41.01
CA GLY A 1077 28.31 -19.76 -40.56
C GLY A 1077 27.70 -18.78 -41.60
N ASP A 1078 27.36 -17.55 -41.19
CA ASP A 1078 26.83 -16.54 -42.10
C ASP A 1078 27.83 -16.04 -43.15
N LEU A 1079 29.12 -16.38 -43.05
CA LEU A 1079 30.12 -16.06 -44.06
C LEU A 1079 30.13 -17.05 -45.23
N ALA A 1080 29.41 -18.16 -45.11
CA ALA A 1080 29.30 -19.16 -46.18
C ALA A 1080 28.72 -18.52 -47.47
N PRO A 1081 29.26 -18.87 -48.67
CA PRO A 1081 28.75 -18.36 -49.94
C PRO A 1081 27.25 -18.68 -50.17
N THR A 1082 26.80 -19.81 -49.63
CA THR A 1082 25.41 -20.33 -49.69
C THR A 1082 24.45 -19.57 -48.77
N TYR A 1083 24.93 -18.87 -47.74
CA TYR A 1083 24.07 -18.14 -46.80
C TYR A 1083 23.48 -16.86 -47.42
N ARG A 1084 22.21 -16.58 -47.08
CA ARG A 1084 21.48 -15.38 -47.50
C ARG A 1084 20.97 -14.61 -46.29
N TYR A 1085 21.30 -13.31 -46.25
CA TYR A 1085 20.82 -12.38 -45.24
C TYR A 1085 19.39 -11.91 -45.55
N ILE A 1086 18.64 -11.60 -44.49
CA ILE A 1086 17.31 -10.98 -44.53
C ILE A 1086 17.45 -9.46 -44.53
N TYR A 1087 16.55 -8.77 -45.23
CA TYR A 1087 16.46 -7.32 -45.33
C TYR A 1087 15.52 -6.71 -44.31
#